data_AF-A0A1Q7IL90-F1
#
_entry.id   AF-A0A1Q7IL90-F1
#
_cell.length_a   1.000
_cell.length_b   1.000
_cell.length_c   1.000
_cell.angle_alpha   90.00
_cell.angle_beta   90.00
_cell.angle_gamma   90.00
#
_symmetry.space_group_name_H-M   'P 1'
#
loop_
_entity.id
_entity.type
_entity.pdbx_description
1 polymer ?
#
loop_
_entity_poly.entity_id
_entity_poly.type
_entity_poly.pdbx_seq_one_letter_code
_entity_poly.pdbx_strand_id
1 'polypeptide(L)'
;MSLAIEIKSWTGRPEGPVPKDACHLARRVAKGVMRENEVVRPNRLRRIGRIAVGWIATAMALRLLALVLPGVHVDGWVAALAAAAAIGILNWLIWPLFIRFLLPVTVLSLGLAALVINGAVIWLAAKLVGGVEVASLLDGIFLALAMAAANTLLVALLAMDDDDVYLHHARLAARRFGSTKSDVPGVVFLEIDGLAHDVLRRALRNGEAPTMSDWLDRGSHRMIEWETDWSSQTGACQAGLLHGSNVNIPAFRWWDRARQTVVVTNHPKDAYHIEREHSDKRGLLAFDGASRCNIVSGDAPHSLLTMSTVLGQGRGESIGREYFVYFASPHNFTRTLVLAVGHIFQELWYASQQRRADVRPRIDRSWPYPLVRAYATAVQREIQVQVVIGDILAGRPAIYTTFLGYDEVAHHSGIERRDTLVVLAGIDRQLERIAMAAKEAPRPYRLVVLSDHGQSQGATFKQRIGVSLNDLVHELTGIPASQTPKHQSEALWALFGVLTEASAGGSGVAKALRFATRRHRVDEAVVLGRERREMLQGHRVESRTEPPPEVVVMGSGCLGLVYFPRHPARLSLEQIESLYPRLLPGLRKQPGVGFMLVRSERHGAVVIGPHGTRYLDSNLVEGVDPLAPFGPNAARHVKRGDSFEHVADIMINGSFDPDTEEVPAMEELVGSHGGLGGTQARPFVLFPAEWAAPEKPIVGAEEMHAWMRRWLADSGHADFAKTEDPAKPPSGSPSRFPLAQARARDRRSTGSTSPG
;
A
#
# COMPACT_ATOMS: atom_id res chain seq x y z
N MET A 1 17.33 10.29 -48.48
CA MET A 1 16.64 10.27 -49.78
C MET A 1 16.88 8.93 -50.43
N SER A 2 15.83 8.37 -51.03
CA SER A 2 15.76 7.08 -51.77
C SER A 2 15.84 5.79 -50.97
N LEU A 3 14.71 5.41 -50.34
CA LEU A 3 13.97 4.20 -50.73
C LEU A 3 12.59 4.22 -50.05
N ALA A 4 11.70 5.02 -50.62
CA ALA A 4 10.26 4.95 -50.38
C ALA A 4 9.64 4.95 -51.78
N ILE A 5 9.32 3.76 -52.30
CA ILE A 5 8.40 3.48 -53.43
C ILE A 5 8.20 1.95 -53.41
N GLU A 6 6.92 1.54 -53.55
CA GLU A 6 6.39 0.16 -53.65
C GLU A 6 6.49 -0.65 -52.35
N ILE A 7 5.40 -0.98 -51.65
CA ILE A 7 4.33 -1.86 -52.12
C ILE A 7 2.99 -1.40 -51.53
N LYS A 8 2.08 -0.96 -52.40
CA LYS A 8 0.67 -0.66 -52.09
C LYS A 8 -0.19 -1.43 -53.08
N SER A 9 -0.31 -2.74 -52.91
CA SER A 9 -1.40 -3.58 -53.46
C SER A 9 -1.16 -5.06 -53.14
N TRP A 10 -1.78 -5.59 -52.09
CA TRP A 10 -1.92 -7.05 -51.93
C TRP A 10 -3.26 -7.38 -51.28
N THR A 11 -4.33 -7.10 -52.03
CA THR A 11 -5.66 -7.69 -51.83
C THR A 11 -5.84 -8.75 -52.91
N GLY A 12 -5.43 -9.98 -52.64
CA GLY A 12 -5.63 -11.13 -53.52
C GLY A 12 -5.09 -12.40 -52.89
N ARG A 13 -5.97 -13.39 -52.65
CA ARG A 13 -5.54 -14.75 -52.24
C ARG A 13 -4.78 -15.37 -53.42
N PRO A 14 -3.59 -15.98 -53.23
CA PRO A 14 -2.95 -16.72 -54.30
C PRO A 14 -3.53 -18.14 -54.35
N GLU A 15 -4.26 -18.45 -55.42
CA GLU A 15 -4.50 -19.82 -55.87
C GLU A 15 -3.26 -20.29 -56.66
N GLY A 16 -2.50 -21.24 -56.11
CA GLY A 16 -1.37 -21.89 -56.78
C GLY A 16 -0.26 -22.33 -55.83
N PRO A 17 0.48 -23.43 -56.15
CA PRO A 17 1.54 -23.92 -55.29
C PRO A 17 2.71 -22.93 -55.23
N VAL A 18 3.06 -22.53 -54.00
CA VAL A 18 4.13 -21.56 -53.70
C VAL A 18 5.47 -22.02 -54.31
N PRO A 19 6.21 -21.15 -55.03
CA PRO A 19 7.51 -21.48 -55.60
C PRO A 19 8.50 -21.97 -54.54
N LYS A 20 9.25 -23.04 -54.82
CA LYS A 20 10.23 -23.65 -53.88
C LYS A 20 11.28 -22.64 -53.38
N ASP A 21 11.57 -21.60 -54.17
CA ASP A 21 12.52 -20.54 -53.82
C ASP A 21 11.97 -19.56 -52.78
N ALA A 22 10.65 -19.30 -52.78
CA ALA A 22 9.97 -18.52 -51.74
C ALA A 22 9.94 -19.28 -50.40
N CYS A 23 9.84 -20.63 -50.45
CA CYS A 23 9.95 -21.47 -49.26
C CYS A 23 11.39 -21.49 -48.69
N HIS A 24 12.40 -21.38 -49.55
CA HIS A 24 13.79 -21.25 -49.11
C HIS A 24 14.12 -19.88 -48.50
N LEU A 25 13.56 -18.80 -49.05
CA LEU A 25 13.70 -17.45 -48.49
C LEU A 25 12.90 -17.32 -47.18
N ALA A 26 11.67 -17.82 -47.12
CA ALA A 26 10.87 -17.87 -45.91
C ALA A 26 11.50 -18.75 -44.82
N ARG A 27 12.17 -19.87 -45.17
CA ARG A 27 12.97 -20.65 -44.21
C ARG A 27 14.24 -19.94 -43.76
N ARG A 28 14.85 -19.08 -44.60
CA ARG A 28 16.02 -18.27 -44.23
C ARG A 28 15.62 -17.11 -43.32
N VAL A 29 14.50 -16.45 -43.60
CA VAL A 29 13.91 -15.41 -42.74
C VAL A 29 13.38 -16.02 -41.45
N ALA A 30 12.70 -17.17 -41.49
CA ALA A 30 12.27 -17.90 -40.29
C ALA A 30 13.47 -18.41 -39.48
N LYS A 31 14.59 -18.83 -40.09
CA LYS A 31 15.83 -19.15 -39.36
C LYS A 31 16.57 -17.92 -38.83
N GLY A 32 16.38 -16.75 -39.45
CA GLY A 32 16.87 -15.46 -38.97
C GLY A 32 16.09 -14.96 -37.75
N VAL A 33 14.76 -15.03 -37.82
CA VAL A 33 13.82 -14.66 -36.75
C VAL A 33 13.84 -15.67 -35.60
N MET A 34 14.03 -16.97 -35.88
CA MET A 34 14.19 -18.01 -34.83
C MET A 34 15.57 -18.00 -34.17
N ARG A 35 16.56 -17.26 -34.70
CA ARG A 35 17.87 -17.06 -34.05
C ARG A 35 17.89 -15.87 -33.09
N GLU A 36 16.88 -15.01 -33.09
CA GLU A 36 16.78 -13.91 -32.11
C GLU A 36 16.28 -14.35 -30.72
N ASN A 37 15.85 -15.61 -30.57
CA ASN A 37 15.46 -16.19 -29.28
C ASN A 37 16.54 -17.10 -28.65
N GLU A 38 17.77 -17.09 -29.15
CA GLU A 38 18.89 -17.56 -28.34
C GLU A 38 19.16 -16.51 -27.26
N VAL A 39 18.81 -16.84 -26.02
CA VAL A 39 19.27 -16.13 -24.81
C VAL A 39 20.76 -15.89 -24.96
N VAL A 40 21.13 -14.68 -25.38
CA VAL A 40 22.53 -14.27 -25.51
C VAL A 40 23.12 -14.36 -24.11
N ARG A 41 23.83 -15.46 -23.83
CA ARG A 41 24.66 -15.56 -22.64
C ARG A 41 25.55 -14.33 -22.67
N PRO A 42 25.50 -13.41 -21.68
CA PRO A 42 26.31 -12.21 -21.74
C PRO A 42 27.76 -12.64 -21.86
N ASN A 43 28.32 -12.35 -23.04
CA ASN A 43 29.67 -12.74 -23.44
C ASN A 43 30.62 -12.31 -22.32
N ARG A 44 31.60 -13.14 -21.93
CA ARG A 44 32.54 -12.78 -20.84
C ARG A 44 33.17 -11.40 -21.09
N LEU A 45 33.44 -11.08 -22.36
CA LEU A 45 33.89 -9.77 -22.85
C LEU A 45 32.95 -8.61 -22.49
N ARG A 46 31.62 -8.78 -22.62
CA ARG A 46 30.65 -7.74 -22.23
C ARG A 46 30.61 -7.54 -20.73
N ARG A 47 30.76 -8.59 -19.93
CA ARG A 47 30.83 -8.49 -18.46
C ARG A 47 32.11 -7.80 -17.99
N ILE A 48 33.26 -8.18 -18.55
CA ILE A 48 34.54 -7.51 -18.28
C ILE A 48 34.47 -6.05 -18.70
N GLY A 49 33.88 -5.76 -19.87
CA GLY A 49 33.65 -4.39 -20.35
C GLY A 49 32.81 -3.55 -19.38
N ARG A 50 31.68 -4.08 -18.88
CA ARG A 50 30.85 -3.38 -17.89
C ARG A 50 31.58 -3.11 -16.57
N ILE A 51 32.34 -4.08 -16.07
CA ILE A 51 33.14 -3.92 -14.84
C ILE A 51 34.22 -2.84 -15.05
N ALA A 52 34.90 -2.86 -16.20
CA ALA A 52 35.91 -1.86 -16.54
C ALA A 52 35.30 -0.46 -16.65
N VAL A 53 34.14 -0.32 -17.32
CA VAL A 53 33.42 0.95 -17.42
C VAL A 53 33.00 1.46 -16.04
N GLY A 54 32.41 0.61 -15.19
CA GLY A 54 32.03 0.99 -13.83
C GLY A 54 33.22 1.39 -12.95
N TRP A 55 34.34 0.69 -13.09
CA TRP A 55 35.59 1.00 -12.39
C TRP A 55 36.16 2.36 -12.83
N ILE A 56 36.23 2.61 -14.13
CA ILE A 56 36.68 3.89 -14.70
C ILE A 56 35.74 5.03 -14.27
N ALA A 57 34.42 4.81 -14.33
CA ALA A 57 33.44 5.79 -13.91
C ALA A 57 33.58 6.16 -12.43
N THR A 58 33.84 5.16 -11.57
CA THR A 58 34.07 5.38 -10.13
C THR A 58 35.36 6.16 -9.88
N ALA A 59 36.44 5.81 -10.58
CA ALA A 59 37.71 6.55 -10.49
C ALA A 59 37.57 8.01 -10.98
N MET A 60 36.82 8.22 -12.06
CA MET A 60 36.49 9.55 -12.57
C MET A 60 35.66 10.36 -11.57
N ALA A 61 34.63 9.76 -10.98
CA ALA A 61 33.81 10.39 -9.95
C ALA A 61 34.66 10.79 -8.74
N LEU A 62 35.51 9.90 -8.23
CA LEU A 62 36.46 10.20 -7.14
C LEU A 62 37.36 11.39 -7.48
N ARG A 63 37.95 11.40 -8.68
CA ARG A 63 38.85 12.47 -9.11
C ARG A 63 38.14 13.83 -9.19
N LEU A 64 36.92 13.86 -9.72
CA LEU A 64 36.12 15.08 -9.81
C LEU A 64 35.67 15.57 -8.44
N LEU A 65 35.24 14.66 -7.56
CA LEU A 65 34.77 15.01 -6.21
C LEU A 65 35.89 15.50 -5.30
N ALA A 66 37.11 14.99 -5.47
CA ALA A 66 38.30 15.48 -4.78
C ALA A 66 38.63 16.97 -5.11
N LEU A 67 38.09 17.52 -6.20
CA LEU A 67 38.23 18.95 -6.52
C LEU A 67 37.25 19.84 -5.73
N VAL A 68 36.14 19.25 -5.26
CA VAL A 68 35.04 19.97 -4.62
C VAL A 68 35.05 19.77 -3.11
N LEU A 69 35.46 18.59 -2.64
CA LEU A 69 35.48 18.23 -1.23
C LEU A 69 36.84 18.54 -0.61
N PRO A 70 36.95 19.54 0.29
CA PRO A 70 38.24 19.97 0.84
C PRO A 70 38.95 18.92 1.69
N GLY A 71 38.23 17.94 2.23
CA GLY A 71 38.78 16.83 3.02
C GLY A 71 39.19 15.60 2.22
N VAL A 72 39.20 15.67 0.88
CA VAL A 72 39.50 14.54 -0.01
C VAL A 72 40.61 14.93 -0.99
N HIS A 73 41.72 14.21 -0.94
CA HIS A 73 42.84 14.39 -1.86
C HIS A 73 43.10 13.13 -2.69
N VAL A 74 43.40 13.31 -3.98
CA VAL A 74 43.69 12.21 -4.92
C VAL A 74 44.81 12.63 -5.88
N ASP A 75 45.98 12.00 -5.73
CA ASP A 75 47.21 12.23 -6.50
C ASP A 75 47.15 11.59 -7.90
N GLY A 76 46.31 12.17 -8.75
CA GLY A 76 46.22 11.80 -10.16
C GLY A 76 45.39 10.52 -10.45
N TRP A 77 45.43 10.09 -11.70
CA TRP A 77 44.55 9.02 -12.21
C TRP A 77 44.91 7.63 -11.68
N VAL A 78 46.20 7.36 -11.43
CA VAL A 78 46.66 6.07 -10.90
C VAL A 78 46.12 5.85 -9.50
N ALA A 79 46.23 6.86 -8.63
CA ALA A 79 45.67 6.82 -7.28
C ALA A 79 44.14 6.67 -7.31
N ALA A 80 43.44 7.38 -8.20
CA ALA A 80 41.99 7.28 -8.36
C ALA A 80 41.54 5.87 -8.79
N LEU A 81 42.23 5.26 -9.77
CA LEU A 81 41.94 3.90 -10.22
C LEU A 81 42.23 2.86 -9.13
N ALA A 82 43.36 3.00 -8.44
CA ALA A 82 43.72 2.13 -7.32
C ALA A 82 42.70 2.22 -6.17
N ALA A 83 42.26 3.43 -5.81
CA ALA A 83 41.24 3.64 -4.79
C ALA A 83 39.87 3.08 -5.21
N ALA A 84 39.45 3.28 -6.46
CA ALA A 84 38.21 2.68 -6.96
C ALA A 84 38.25 1.14 -6.92
N ALA A 85 39.41 0.53 -7.21
CA ALA A 85 39.59 -0.91 -7.08
C ALA A 85 39.54 -1.36 -5.60
N ALA A 86 40.23 -0.65 -4.71
CA ALA A 86 40.23 -0.95 -3.27
C ALA A 86 38.82 -0.83 -2.66
N ILE A 87 38.06 0.22 -3.01
CA ILE A 87 36.66 0.39 -2.61
C ILE A 87 35.81 -0.77 -3.12
N GLY A 88 35.98 -1.17 -4.39
CA GLY A 88 35.27 -2.32 -4.96
C GLY A 88 35.54 -3.64 -4.22
N ILE A 89 36.81 -3.91 -3.89
CA ILE A 89 37.23 -5.11 -3.14
C ILE A 89 36.71 -5.08 -1.70
N LEU A 90 36.87 -3.94 -1.02
CA LEU A 90 36.38 -3.78 0.35
C LEU A 90 34.86 -3.92 0.41
N ASN A 91 34.12 -3.35 -0.55
CA ASN A 91 32.69 -3.58 -0.66
C ASN A 91 32.37 -5.06 -0.88
N TRP A 92 33.07 -5.74 -1.79
CA TRP A 92 32.87 -7.18 -2.00
C TRP A 92 33.10 -8.03 -0.73
N LEU A 93 34.04 -7.62 0.14
CA LEU A 93 34.36 -8.32 1.38
C LEU A 93 33.44 -7.95 2.55
N ILE A 94 33.22 -6.65 2.77
CA ILE A 94 32.49 -6.10 3.91
C ILE A 94 30.99 -6.22 3.70
N TRP A 95 30.50 -6.06 2.47
CA TRP A 95 29.08 -6.01 2.20
C TRP A 95 28.31 -7.29 2.57
N PRO A 96 28.80 -8.51 2.29
CA PRO A 96 28.15 -9.74 2.75
C PRO A 96 28.03 -9.82 4.28
N LEU A 97 29.04 -9.35 5.01
CA LEU A 97 29.03 -9.27 6.47
C LEU A 97 28.05 -8.19 6.94
N PHE A 98 28.03 -7.04 6.27
CA PHE A 98 27.12 -5.95 6.53
C PHE A 98 25.65 -6.38 6.40
N ILE A 99 25.25 -6.99 5.29
CA ILE A 99 23.87 -7.48 5.12
C ILE A 99 23.55 -8.51 6.21
N ARG A 100 24.51 -9.38 6.53
CA ARG A 100 24.28 -10.46 7.48
C ARG A 100 24.01 -9.93 8.88
N PHE A 101 24.76 -8.92 9.33
CA PHE A 101 24.81 -8.49 10.74
C PHE A 101 24.25 -7.08 11.01
N LEU A 102 24.36 -6.17 10.05
CA LEU A 102 24.10 -4.74 10.21
C LEU A 102 22.83 -4.28 9.49
N LEU A 103 22.14 -5.16 8.77
CA LEU A 103 20.82 -4.86 8.17
C LEU A 103 19.81 -4.34 9.21
N PRO A 104 19.62 -4.98 10.38
CA PRO A 104 18.63 -4.48 11.34
C PRO A 104 19.00 -3.11 11.91
N VAL A 105 20.29 -2.88 12.16
CA VAL A 105 20.80 -1.59 12.63
C VAL A 105 20.57 -0.52 11.56
N THR A 106 20.72 -0.88 10.29
CA THR A 106 20.47 0.01 9.15
C THR A 106 19.00 0.38 9.05
N VAL A 107 18.08 -0.58 9.16
CA VAL A 107 16.64 -0.27 9.15
C VAL A 107 16.25 0.56 10.38
N LEU A 108 16.75 0.21 11.58
CA LEU A 108 16.48 0.97 12.81
C LEU A 108 17.00 2.41 12.77
N SER A 109 18.15 2.62 12.13
CA SER A 109 18.76 3.94 11.96
C SER A 109 18.24 4.70 10.73
N LEU A 110 17.16 4.21 10.10
CA LEU A 110 16.58 4.77 8.87
C LEU A 110 17.61 4.95 7.74
N GLY A 111 18.56 4.03 7.65
CA GLY A 111 19.63 4.02 6.65
C GLY A 111 20.93 4.71 7.09
N LEU A 112 20.95 5.42 8.23
CA LEU A 112 22.13 6.16 8.69
C LEU A 112 23.33 5.24 8.95
N ALA A 113 23.13 4.04 9.51
CA ALA A 113 24.23 3.12 9.77
C ALA A 113 24.95 2.67 8.48
N ALA A 114 24.20 2.42 7.42
CA ALA A 114 24.78 2.07 6.12
C ALA A 114 25.56 3.24 5.51
N LEU A 115 25.08 4.46 5.70
CA LEU A 115 25.82 5.65 5.28
C LEU A 115 27.17 5.75 6.00
N VAL A 116 27.18 5.57 7.32
CA VAL A 116 28.41 5.54 8.13
C VAL A 116 29.36 4.44 7.65
N ILE A 117 28.82 3.26 7.32
CA ILE A 117 29.63 2.11 6.88
C ILE A 117 30.21 2.34 5.48
N ASN A 118 29.43 2.87 4.54
CA ASN A 118 29.95 3.26 3.22
C ASN A 118 31.06 4.31 3.34
N GLY A 119 30.87 5.31 4.21
CA GLY A 119 31.93 6.29 4.51
C GLY A 119 33.16 5.66 5.14
N ALA A 120 32.98 4.70 6.05
CA ALA A 120 34.07 3.95 6.66
C ALA A 120 34.84 3.08 5.66
N VAL A 121 34.15 2.47 4.68
CA VAL A 121 34.78 1.71 3.59
C VAL A 121 35.67 2.61 2.75
N ILE A 122 35.19 3.78 2.37
CA ILE A 122 35.96 4.74 1.56
C ILE A 122 37.16 5.27 2.35
N TRP A 123 36.95 5.64 3.61
CA TRP A 123 38.00 6.10 4.51
C TRP A 123 39.08 5.02 4.72
N LEU A 124 38.67 3.75 4.85
CA LEU A 124 39.59 2.63 4.95
C LEU A 124 40.32 2.37 3.62
N ALA A 125 39.63 2.49 2.48
CA ALA A 125 40.25 2.33 1.15
C ALA A 125 41.35 3.37 0.91
N ALA A 126 41.13 4.63 1.31
CA ALA A 126 42.11 5.70 1.23
C ALA A 126 43.37 5.36 2.04
N LYS A 127 43.23 4.77 3.24
CA LYS A 127 44.38 4.33 4.04
C LYS A 127 45.18 3.18 3.43
N LEU A 128 44.57 2.38 2.56
CA LEU A 128 45.21 1.24 1.90
C LEU A 128 45.91 1.62 0.59
N VAL A 129 45.61 2.80 0.03
CA VAL A 129 46.09 3.23 -1.29
C VAL A 129 46.95 4.48 -1.15
N GLY A 130 48.23 4.38 -1.53
CA GLY A 130 49.12 5.55 -1.58
C GLY A 130 48.64 6.58 -2.59
N GLY A 131 48.66 7.86 -2.20
CA GLY A 131 48.20 8.99 -3.02
C GLY A 131 46.70 9.30 -2.92
N VAL A 132 45.99 8.72 -1.96
CA VAL A 132 44.61 9.12 -1.62
C VAL A 132 44.51 9.44 -0.13
N GLU A 133 43.99 10.61 0.19
CA GLU A 133 43.77 11.04 1.57
C GLU A 133 42.30 11.41 1.79
N VAL A 134 41.73 10.90 2.88
CA VAL A 134 40.40 11.27 3.36
C VAL A 134 40.55 11.63 4.83
N ALA A 135 40.43 12.92 5.15
CA ALA A 135 40.86 13.49 6.43
C ALA A 135 40.11 12.89 7.63
N SER A 136 38.81 12.61 7.49
CA SER A 136 38.00 12.04 8.56
C SER A 136 36.93 11.05 8.06
N LEU A 137 36.31 10.32 9.00
CA LEU A 137 35.15 9.48 8.69
C LEU A 137 33.98 10.31 8.12
N LEU A 138 33.80 11.55 8.59
CA LEU A 138 32.76 12.44 8.08
C LEU A 138 33.03 12.81 6.61
N ASP A 139 34.28 13.06 6.24
CA ASP A 139 34.65 13.31 4.83
C ASP A 139 34.41 12.06 3.98
N GLY A 140 34.68 10.87 4.52
CA GLY A 140 34.32 9.61 3.88
C GLY A 140 32.81 9.46 3.66
N ILE A 141 32.00 9.86 4.64
CA ILE A 141 30.53 9.85 4.54
C ILE A 141 30.03 10.83 3.47
N PHE A 142 30.54 12.07 3.46
CA PHE A 142 30.20 13.05 2.44
C PHE A 142 30.63 12.59 1.04
N LEU A 143 31.83 12.01 0.92
CA LEU A 143 32.32 11.43 -0.33
C LEU A 143 31.44 10.26 -0.78
N ALA A 144 30.98 9.39 0.13
CA ALA A 144 30.04 8.31 -0.20
C ALA A 144 28.73 8.83 -0.79
N LEU A 145 28.12 9.86 -0.16
CA LEU A 145 26.91 10.50 -0.67
C LEU A 145 27.14 11.16 -2.02
N ALA A 146 28.24 11.90 -2.15
CA ALA A 146 28.56 12.63 -3.37
C ALA A 146 28.85 11.68 -4.54
N MET A 147 29.58 10.57 -4.31
CA MET A 147 29.78 9.52 -5.31
C MET A 147 28.46 8.88 -5.71
N ALA A 148 27.58 8.58 -4.76
CA ALA A 148 26.29 7.98 -5.05
C ALA A 148 25.38 8.92 -5.86
N ALA A 149 25.39 10.22 -5.54
CA ALA A 149 24.69 11.25 -6.31
C ALA A 149 25.27 11.39 -7.72
N ALA A 150 26.60 11.44 -7.86
CA ALA A 150 27.28 11.50 -9.15
C ALA A 150 26.98 10.27 -10.01
N ASN A 151 26.98 9.07 -9.42
CA ASN A 151 26.63 7.84 -10.13
C ASN A 151 25.15 7.82 -10.53
N THR A 152 24.24 8.26 -9.66
CA THR A 152 22.81 8.35 -9.97
C THR A 152 22.57 9.32 -11.13
N LEU A 153 23.25 10.47 -11.12
CA LEU A 153 23.19 11.45 -12.21
C LEU A 153 23.81 10.89 -13.50
N LEU A 154 24.93 10.19 -13.42
CA LEU A 154 25.58 9.56 -14.57
C LEU A 154 24.67 8.52 -15.21
N VAL A 155 24.02 7.67 -14.42
CA VAL A 155 23.04 6.68 -14.87
C VAL A 155 21.85 7.38 -15.54
N ALA A 156 21.34 8.44 -14.92
CA ALA A 156 20.23 9.22 -15.48
C ALA A 156 20.60 9.91 -16.81
N LEU A 157 21.80 10.50 -16.91
CA LEU A 157 22.28 11.20 -18.12
C LEU A 157 22.64 10.26 -19.25
N LEU A 158 23.21 9.09 -18.93
CA LEU A 158 23.59 8.09 -19.92
C LEU A 158 22.44 7.18 -20.34
N ALA A 159 21.24 7.37 -19.77
CA ALA A 159 20.09 6.49 -19.95
C ALA A 159 20.48 5.00 -19.85
N MET A 160 21.41 4.67 -18.94
CA MET A 160 21.85 3.30 -18.75
C MET A 160 20.83 2.59 -17.87
N ASP A 161 20.10 1.65 -18.44
CA ASP A 161 19.25 0.75 -17.66
C ASP A 161 20.11 -0.19 -16.80
N ASP A 162 20.25 0.14 -15.52
CA ASP A 162 20.85 -0.74 -14.49
C ASP A 162 20.02 -2.03 -14.25
N ASP A 163 18.82 -2.11 -14.83
CA ASP A 163 17.88 -3.22 -14.70
C ASP A 163 18.51 -4.55 -15.12
N ASP A 164 19.37 -4.54 -16.13
CA ASP A 164 20.13 -5.69 -16.62
C ASP A 164 20.94 -6.42 -15.53
N VAL A 165 21.55 -5.66 -14.61
CA VAL A 165 22.41 -6.20 -13.56
C VAL A 165 21.56 -6.81 -12.45
N TYR A 166 20.48 -6.14 -12.06
CA TYR A 166 19.57 -6.69 -11.06
C TYR A 166 18.85 -7.93 -11.59
N LEU A 167 18.25 -7.88 -12.78
CA LEU A 167 17.61 -9.03 -13.43
C LEU A 167 18.58 -10.20 -13.52
N HIS A 168 19.86 -9.96 -13.79
CA HIS A 168 20.88 -11.00 -13.74
C HIS A 168 21.02 -11.66 -12.35
N HIS A 169 21.09 -10.88 -11.27
CA HIS A 169 21.17 -11.41 -9.91
C HIS A 169 19.89 -12.11 -9.48
N ALA A 170 18.73 -11.57 -9.83
CA ALA A 170 17.44 -12.19 -9.56
C ALA A 170 17.29 -13.52 -10.32
N ARG A 171 17.74 -13.60 -11.58
CA ARG A 171 17.83 -14.87 -12.35
C ARG A 171 18.75 -15.88 -11.66
N LEU A 172 19.91 -15.45 -11.14
CA LEU A 172 20.83 -16.34 -10.42
C LEU A 172 20.20 -16.85 -9.12
N ALA A 173 19.50 -15.99 -8.39
CA ALA A 173 18.76 -16.37 -7.19
C ALA A 173 17.64 -17.37 -7.53
N ALA A 174 16.81 -17.09 -8.54
CA ALA A 174 15.76 -18.01 -9.00
C ALA A 174 16.31 -19.38 -9.41
N ARG A 175 17.46 -19.41 -10.11
CA ARG A 175 18.15 -20.67 -10.46
C ARG A 175 18.69 -21.42 -9.25
N ARG A 176 19.14 -20.70 -8.22
CA ARG A 176 19.72 -21.29 -7.00
C ARG A 176 18.67 -21.78 -6.02
N PHE A 177 17.52 -21.12 -5.95
CA PHE A 177 16.45 -21.40 -4.98
C PHE A 177 15.28 -22.19 -5.56
N GLY A 178 15.29 -22.44 -6.87
CA GLY A 178 14.23 -23.13 -7.59
C GLY A 178 13.27 -22.15 -8.25
N SER A 179 12.90 -22.43 -9.50
CA SER A 179 11.90 -21.69 -10.26
C SER A 179 10.84 -22.68 -10.76
N THR A 180 9.56 -22.38 -10.52
CA THR A 180 8.47 -23.18 -11.07
C THR A 180 8.22 -22.78 -12.51
N LYS A 181 8.45 -23.71 -13.44
CA LYS A 181 8.08 -23.52 -14.85
C LYS A 181 6.67 -24.03 -15.06
N SER A 182 5.86 -23.26 -15.78
CA SER A 182 4.50 -23.64 -16.12
C SER A 182 4.05 -22.88 -17.37
N ASP A 183 3.26 -23.54 -18.21
CA ASP A 183 2.61 -22.90 -19.36
C ASP A 183 1.29 -22.19 -18.96
N VAL A 184 0.77 -22.47 -17.75
CA VAL A 184 -0.39 -21.79 -17.18
C VAL A 184 -0.01 -20.36 -16.83
N PRO A 185 -0.67 -19.32 -17.41
CA PRO A 185 -0.36 -17.93 -17.13
C PRO A 185 -0.51 -17.55 -15.66
N GLY A 186 0.43 -16.74 -15.18
CA GLY A 186 0.36 -16.08 -13.89
C GLY A 186 -0.39 -14.79 -13.92
N VAL A 187 -0.86 -14.37 -12.75
CA VAL A 187 -1.49 -13.06 -12.61
C VAL A 187 -0.76 -12.27 -11.53
N VAL A 188 -0.37 -11.04 -11.88
CA VAL A 188 0.21 -10.07 -10.96
C VAL A 188 -0.78 -8.94 -10.78
N PHE A 189 -1.34 -8.82 -9.58
CA PHE A 189 -2.21 -7.74 -9.16
C PHE A 189 -1.37 -6.63 -8.53
N LEU A 190 -1.41 -5.46 -9.14
CA LEU A 190 -0.62 -4.28 -8.81
C LEU A 190 -1.59 -3.19 -8.36
N GLU A 191 -1.84 -3.11 -7.06
CA GLU A 191 -2.75 -2.12 -6.48
C GLU A 191 -2.02 -0.77 -6.33
N ILE A 192 -2.61 0.31 -6.84
CA ILE A 192 -2.18 1.70 -6.57
C ILE A 192 -3.15 2.27 -5.55
N ASP A 193 -2.73 2.31 -4.30
CA ASP A 193 -3.56 2.71 -3.17
C ASP A 193 -4.12 4.13 -3.36
N GLY A 194 -5.42 4.31 -3.10
CA GLY A 194 -6.09 5.61 -3.10
C GLY A 194 -6.29 6.30 -4.46
N LEU A 195 -6.00 5.65 -5.59
CA LEU A 195 -6.11 6.26 -6.92
C LEU A 195 -7.50 6.10 -7.55
N ALA A 196 -8.28 7.18 -7.61
CA ALA A 196 -9.58 7.17 -8.26
C ALA A 196 -9.49 7.04 -9.79
N HIS A 197 -10.50 6.42 -10.40
CA HIS A 197 -10.64 6.25 -11.83
C HIS A 197 -10.55 7.58 -12.60
N ASP A 198 -11.28 8.60 -12.16
CA ASP A 198 -11.30 9.90 -12.84
C ASP A 198 -9.97 10.65 -12.74
N VAL A 199 -9.26 10.50 -11.61
CA VAL A 199 -7.92 11.06 -11.43
C VAL A 199 -6.95 10.38 -12.40
N LEU A 200 -6.99 9.05 -12.50
CA LEU A 200 -6.17 8.31 -13.45
C LEU A 200 -6.51 8.70 -14.91
N ARG A 201 -7.79 8.86 -15.27
CA ARG A 201 -8.17 9.29 -16.63
C ARG A 201 -7.56 10.63 -16.99
N ARG A 202 -7.53 11.59 -16.05
CA ARG A 202 -6.90 12.89 -16.25
C ARG A 202 -5.37 12.75 -16.33
N ALA A 203 -4.76 11.93 -15.47
CA ALA A 203 -3.32 11.66 -15.49
C ALA A 203 -2.85 10.94 -16.78
N LEU A 204 -3.66 10.05 -17.35
CA LEU A 204 -3.37 9.44 -18.65
C LEU A 204 -3.34 10.50 -19.75
N ARG A 205 -4.36 11.37 -19.78
CA ARG A 205 -4.46 12.45 -20.78
C ARG A 205 -3.33 13.47 -20.67
N ASN A 206 -2.86 13.74 -19.46
CA ASN A 206 -1.84 14.74 -19.19
C ASN A 206 -0.40 14.17 -19.26
N GLY A 207 -0.26 12.83 -19.42
CA GLY A 207 1.02 12.17 -19.67
C GLY A 207 1.79 11.75 -18.40
N GLU A 208 1.15 11.71 -17.24
CA GLU A 208 1.77 11.24 -15.99
C GLU A 208 1.75 9.71 -15.84
N ALA A 209 1.02 8.98 -16.69
CA ALA A 209 0.96 7.52 -16.68
C ALA A 209 1.25 6.90 -18.08
N PRO A 210 2.46 7.11 -18.64
CA PRO A 210 2.78 6.69 -20.00
C PRO A 210 2.73 5.18 -20.24
N THR A 211 3.07 4.36 -19.25
CA THR A 211 3.06 2.89 -19.37
C THR A 211 1.63 2.38 -19.48
N MET A 212 0.76 2.80 -18.56
CA MET A 212 -0.66 2.46 -18.62
C MET A 212 -1.33 3.03 -19.87
N SER A 213 -0.93 4.23 -20.32
CA SER A 213 -1.39 4.81 -21.59
C SER A 213 -1.01 3.93 -22.78
N ASP A 214 0.25 3.53 -22.92
CA ASP A 214 0.72 2.65 -24.00
C ASP A 214 -0.03 1.30 -24.01
N TRP A 215 -0.33 0.75 -22.83
CA TRP A 215 -1.11 -0.49 -22.72
C TRP A 215 -2.54 -0.36 -23.26
N LEU A 216 -3.18 0.78 -22.99
CA LEU A 216 -4.52 1.12 -23.50
C LEU A 216 -4.48 1.43 -25.00
N ASP A 217 -3.51 2.24 -25.45
CA ASP A 217 -3.37 2.68 -26.85
C ASP A 217 -3.10 1.50 -27.80
N ARG A 218 -2.33 0.50 -27.34
CA ARG A 218 -2.09 -0.76 -28.08
C ARG A 218 -3.27 -1.73 -28.03
N GLY A 219 -4.27 -1.48 -27.21
CA GLY A 219 -5.38 -2.40 -26.97
C GLY A 219 -4.98 -3.68 -26.24
N SER A 220 -3.85 -3.68 -25.53
CA SER A 220 -3.40 -4.83 -24.73
C SER A 220 -4.19 -4.98 -23.42
N HIS A 221 -4.63 -3.85 -22.88
CA HIS A 221 -5.43 -3.78 -21.66
C HIS A 221 -6.68 -2.93 -21.91
N ARG A 222 -7.67 -3.09 -21.05
CA ARG A 222 -8.82 -2.19 -20.95
C ARG A 222 -9.04 -1.79 -19.49
N MET A 223 -9.57 -0.59 -19.30
CA MET A 223 -9.86 -0.03 -17.98
C MET A 223 -11.37 0.03 -17.77
N ILE A 224 -11.82 -0.40 -16.59
CA ILE A 224 -13.20 -0.21 -16.14
C ILE A 224 -13.20 0.42 -14.74
N GLU A 225 -14.30 1.07 -14.41
CA GLU A 225 -14.59 1.58 -13.07
C GLU A 225 -15.38 0.54 -12.27
N TRP A 226 -15.20 0.53 -10.95
CA TRP A 226 -16.07 -0.18 -10.01
C TRP A 226 -16.40 0.70 -8.81
N GLU A 227 -17.41 0.33 -8.03
CA GLU A 227 -17.88 1.09 -6.88
C GLU A 227 -17.54 0.39 -5.56
N THR A 228 -16.93 1.10 -4.60
CA THR A 228 -16.61 0.54 -3.28
C THR A 228 -17.86 0.38 -2.40
N ASP A 229 -17.72 -0.36 -1.30
CA ASP A 229 -18.64 -0.26 -0.17
C ASP A 229 -18.58 1.12 0.51
N TRP A 230 -19.44 1.37 1.51
CA TRP A 230 -19.40 2.63 2.28
C TRP A 230 -18.02 2.87 2.90
N SER A 231 -17.43 1.82 3.47
CA SER A 231 -16.06 1.87 4.00
C SER A 231 -15.07 1.72 2.85
N SER A 232 -14.76 2.83 2.19
CA SER A 232 -13.72 2.94 1.14
C SER A 232 -12.32 3.09 1.77
N GLN A 233 -12.00 2.23 2.74
CA GLN A 233 -10.73 2.23 3.49
C GLN A 233 -9.91 1.00 3.11
N THR A 234 -8.58 1.14 3.01
CA THR A 234 -7.65 0.09 2.57
C THR A 234 -7.87 -1.24 3.28
N GLY A 235 -8.04 -1.24 4.60
CA GLY A 235 -8.29 -2.48 5.36
C GLY A 235 -9.61 -3.18 5.01
N ALA A 236 -10.68 -2.43 4.78
CA ALA A 236 -11.98 -2.98 4.38
C ALA A 236 -11.98 -3.41 2.91
N CYS A 237 -11.37 -2.62 2.02
CA CYS A 237 -11.24 -2.95 0.62
C CYS A 237 -10.37 -4.19 0.42
N GLN A 238 -9.18 -4.27 1.03
CA GLN A 238 -8.31 -5.43 0.89
C GLN A 238 -8.90 -6.71 1.51
N ALA A 239 -9.60 -6.64 2.64
CA ALA A 239 -10.32 -7.81 3.17
C ALA A 239 -11.35 -8.33 2.14
N GLY A 240 -12.12 -7.43 1.53
CA GLY A 240 -13.06 -7.77 0.45
C GLY A 240 -12.34 -8.32 -0.79
N LEU A 241 -11.31 -7.64 -1.29
CA LEU A 241 -10.57 -7.99 -2.50
C LEU A 241 -9.75 -9.28 -2.38
N LEU A 242 -9.20 -9.60 -1.21
CA LEU A 242 -8.31 -10.75 -1.02
C LEU A 242 -9.00 -11.97 -0.39
N HIS A 243 -10.02 -11.77 0.46
CA HIS A 243 -10.75 -12.85 1.13
C HIS A 243 -12.22 -12.96 0.71
N GLY A 244 -12.75 -12.04 -0.10
CA GLY A 244 -14.15 -12.07 -0.54
C GLY A 244 -15.15 -11.65 0.55
N SER A 245 -14.69 -11.03 1.64
CA SER A 245 -15.55 -10.56 2.72
C SER A 245 -14.92 -9.37 3.45
N ASN A 246 -15.71 -8.31 3.63
CA ASN A 246 -15.35 -7.16 4.47
C ASN A 246 -16.44 -6.84 5.50
N VAL A 247 -17.26 -7.83 5.84
CA VAL A 247 -18.33 -7.73 6.85
C VAL A 247 -17.75 -7.31 8.20
N ASN A 248 -18.46 -6.48 8.96
CA ASN A 248 -18.00 -6.01 10.28
C ASN A 248 -16.72 -5.16 10.29
N ILE A 249 -16.23 -4.68 9.14
CA ILE A 249 -15.15 -3.68 9.08
C ILE A 249 -15.77 -2.32 8.73
N PRO A 250 -16.23 -1.52 9.71
CA PRO A 250 -16.97 -0.29 9.43
C PRO A 250 -16.07 0.88 8.97
N ALA A 251 -14.79 0.87 9.33
CA ALA A 251 -13.85 1.96 9.10
C ALA A 251 -12.39 1.47 9.24
N PHE A 252 -11.43 2.36 8.99
CA PHE A 252 -10.00 2.09 9.20
C PHE A 252 -9.66 1.75 10.66
N ARG A 253 -10.41 2.34 11.58
CA ARG A 253 -10.32 2.13 13.02
C ARG A 253 -11.71 2.20 13.65
N TRP A 254 -11.94 1.36 14.65
CA TRP A 254 -13.22 1.30 15.35
C TRP A 254 -13.05 0.79 16.78
N TRP A 255 -14.10 0.95 17.59
CA TRP A 255 -14.15 0.40 18.94
C TRP A 255 -14.78 -0.99 18.89
N ASP A 256 -14.02 -2.00 19.30
CA ASP A 256 -14.52 -3.35 19.47
C ASP A 256 -15.13 -3.49 20.87
N ARG A 257 -16.46 -3.60 20.94
CA ARG A 257 -17.19 -3.77 22.21
C ARG A 257 -16.91 -5.10 22.89
N ALA A 258 -16.63 -6.16 22.14
CA ALA A 258 -16.35 -7.47 22.73
C ALA A 258 -14.96 -7.48 23.38
N ARG A 259 -13.98 -6.83 22.74
CA ARG A 259 -12.61 -6.73 23.25
C ARG A 259 -12.36 -5.52 24.15
N GLN A 260 -13.29 -4.55 24.17
CA GLN A 260 -13.17 -3.26 24.87
C GLN A 260 -11.85 -2.55 24.51
N THR A 261 -11.56 -2.45 23.21
CA THR A 261 -10.34 -1.81 22.71
C THR A 261 -10.57 -1.22 21.32
N VAL A 262 -9.71 -0.29 20.93
CA VAL A 262 -9.69 0.27 19.57
C VAL A 262 -8.92 -0.70 18.66
N VAL A 263 -9.58 -1.11 17.58
CA VAL A 263 -8.99 -1.89 16.50
C VAL A 263 -8.50 -0.93 15.41
N VAL A 264 -7.29 -1.14 14.89
CA VAL A 264 -6.74 -0.38 13.76
C VAL A 264 -6.27 -1.35 12.69
N THR A 265 -6.77 -1.22 11.46
CA THR A 265 -6.55 -2.21 10.40
C THR A 265 -5.08 -2.47 10.08
N ASN A 266 -4.23 -1.43 10.10
CA ASN A 266 -2.79 -1.57 9.81
C ASN A 266 -1.92 -1.98 11.02
N HIS A 267 -2.51 -2.18 12.20
CA HIS A 267 -1.77 -2.70 13.34
C HIS A 267 -1.59 -4.22 13.20
N PRO A 268 -0.36 -4.79 13.26
CA PRO A 268 -0.13 -6.20 12.93
C PRO A 268 -1.00 -7.22 13.69
N LYS A 269 -1.21 -7.02 15.00
CA LYS A 269 -2.08 -7.90 15.81
C LYS A 269 -3.56 -7.83 15.38
N ASP A 270 -4.00 -6.66 14.99
CA ASP A 270 -5.40 -6.40 14.63
C ASP A 270 -5.67 -6.91 13.22
N ALA A 271 -4.75 -6.62 12.28
CA ALA A 271 -4.72 -7.22 10.95
C ALA A 271 -4.76 -8.76 11.00
N TYR A 272 -4.01 -9.39 11.93
CA TYR A 272 -4.06 -10.84 12.13
C TYR A 272 -5.43 -11.33 12.59
N HIS A 273 -6.09 -10.61 13.49
CA HIS A 273 -7.44 -10.94 13.94
C HIS A 273 -8.48 -10.76 12.83
N ILE A 274 -8.41 -9.65 12.09
CA ILE A 274 -9.27 -9.36 10.93
C ILE A 274 -9.12 -10.47 9.89
N GLU A 275 -7.90 -10.80 9.48
CA GLU A 275 -7.69 -11.87 8.50
C GLU A 275 -8.23 -13.22 9.00
N ARG A 276 -8.06 -13.54 10.28
CA ARG A 276 -8.58 -14.79 10.83
C ARG A 276 -10.11 -14.86 10.81
N GLU A 277 -10.81 -13.74 10.93
CA GLU A 277 -12.27 -13.67 10.89
C GLU A 277 -12.82 -13.81 9.46
N HIS A 278 -12.07 -13.38 8.44
CA HIS A 278 -12.48 -13.41 7.03
C HIS A 278 -11.89 -14.55 6.20
N SER A 279 -10.79 -15.16 6.64
CA SER A 279 -10.09 -16.22 5.91
C SER A 279 -10.90 -17.52 5.86
N ASP A 280 -11.24 -17.96 4.65
CA ASP A 280 -11.81 -19.28 4.35
C ASP A 280 -10.75 -20.32 3.96
N LYS A 281 -9.46 -19.95 4.06
CA LYS A 281 -8.29 -20.72 3.59
C LYS A 281 -8.25 -20.94 2.07
N ARG A 282 -9.06 -20.19 1.34
CA ARG A 282 -9.17 -20.24 -0.12
C ARG A 282 -9.17 -18.83 -0.70
N GLY A 283 -8.59 -17.83 -0.01
CA GLY A 283 -8.41 -16.48 -0.50
C GLY A 283 -7.67 -16.38 -1.84
N LEU A 284 -7.57 -15.17 -2.38
CA LEU A 284 -7.06 -14.90 -3.74
C LEU A 284 -5.65 -15.46 -3.99
N LEU A 285 -4.87 -15.69 -2.93
CA LEU A 285 -3.46 -16.11 -2.99
C LEU A 285 -3.21 -17.47 -2.31
N ALA A 286 -4.25 -18.22 -1.96
CA ALA A 286 -4.15 -19.46 -1.19
C ALA A 286 -3.29 -20.55 -1.84
N PHE A 287 -3.28 -20.64 -3.18
CA PHE A 287 -2.66 -21.74 -3.93
C PHE A 287 -1.27 -21.36 -4.43
N ASP A 288 -0.28 -21.37 -3.53
CA ASP A 288 1.14 -20.96 -3.79
C ASP A 288 1.31 -19.48 -4.20
N GLY A 289 0.37 -18.61 -3.84
CA GLY A 289 0.43 -17.18 -4.13
C GLY A 289 1.37 -16.38 -3.22
N ALA A 290 1.65 -15.14 -3.62
CA ALA A 290 2.52 -14.21 -2.89
C ALA A 290 1.79 -12.90 -2.52
N SER A 291 1.83 -12.52 -1.24
CA SER A 291 1.31 -11.26 -0.70
C SER A 291 2.46 -10.34 -0.29
N ARG A 292 2.48 -9.10 -0.79
CA ARG A 292 3.58 -8.14 -0.63
C ARG A 292 3.06 -6.74 -0.28
N CYS A 293 3.45 -6.21 0.87
CA CYS A 293 3.07 -4.84 1.29
C CYS A 293 1.56 -4.61 1.49
N ASN A 294 0.82 -5.64 1.92
CA ASN A 294 -0.64 -5.58 2.11
C ASN A 294 -1.01 -5.52 3.61
N ILE A 295 -2.26 -5.23 3.94
CA ILE A 295 -2.80 -5.35 5.30
C ILE A 295 -3.08 -6.82 5.63
N VAL A 296 -3.78 -7.52 4.73
CA VAL A 296 -4.13 -8.95 4.83
C VAL A 296 -3.48 -9.77 3.73
N SER A 297 -3.33 -11.08 3.94
CA SER A 297 -2.50 -11.93 3.09
C SER A 297 -3.24 -12.60 1.93
N GLY A 298 -4.57 -12.60 1.91
CA GLY A 298 -5.33 -13.39 0.93
C GLY A 298 -5.04 -14.89 1.01
N ASP A 299 -4.67 -15.39 2.19
CA ASP A 299 -4.20 -16.75 2.47
C ASP A 299 -2.85 -17.13 1.83
N ALA A 300 -2.03 -16.15 1.45
CA ALA A 300 -0.77 -16.40 0.79
C ALA A 300 0.19 -17.26 1.65
N PRO A 301 0.75 -18.36 1.11
CA PRO A 301 1.85 -19.06 1.76
C PRO A 301 3.15 -18.24 1.76
N HIS A 302 3.36 -17.43 0.72
CA HIS A 302 4.51 -16.51 0.63
C HIS A 302 4.04 -15.11 1.00
N SER A 303 4.46 -14.62 2.16
CA SER A 303 4.04 -13.31 2.65
C SER A 303 5.26 -12.53 3.14
N LEU A 304 5.35 -11.27 2.74
CA LEU A 304 6.42 -10.35 3.13
C LEU A 304 5.81 -8.97 3.27
N LEU A 305 6.19 -8.21 4.31
CA LEU A 305 5.64 -6.87 4.56
C LEU A 305 4.11 -6.82 4.63
N THR A 306 3.45 -7.93 4.98
CA THR A 306 1.99 -8.01 5.09
C THR A 306 1.55 -8.01 6.55
N MET A 307 0.81 -6.99 7.00
CA MET A 307 0.59 -6.69 8.43
C MET A 307 0.07 -7.88 9.23
N SER A 308 -0.93 -8.59 8.72
CA SER A 308 -1.54 -9.75 9.37
C SER A 308 -0.59 -10.93 9.61
N THR A 309 0.49 -11.03 8.83
CA THR A 309 1.44 -12.15 8.89
C THR A 309 2.76 -11.80 9.56
N VAL A 310 3.04 -10.50 9.77
CA VAL A 310 4.29 -9.98 10.35
C VAL A 310 4.57 -10.53 11.75
N LEU A 311 3.53 -10.86 12.53
CA LEU A 311 3.66 -11.44 13.88
C LEU A 311 3.63 -12.98 13.91
N GLY A 312 3.36 -13.64 12.79
CA GLY A 312 3.16 -15.09 12.75
C GLY A 312 4.42 -15.88 13.12
N GLN A 313 4.41 -16.53 14.29
CA GLN A 313 5.44 -17.51 14.69
C GLN A 313 5.24 -18.81 13.90
N GLY A 314 6.25 -19.21 13.10
CA GLY A 314 6.26 -20.53 12.44
C GLY A 314 6.62 -20.57 10.95
N ARG A 315 6.70 -19.43 10.25
CA ARG A 315 7.19 -19.37 8.85
C ARG A 315 8.70 -19.06 8.78
N GLY A 316 9.43 -19.59 9.76
CA GLY A 316 10.73 -19.11 10.24
C GLY A 316 12.00 -19.46 9.45
N GLU A 317 11.93 -19.90 8.19
CA GLU A 317 13.14 -20.28 7.44
C GLU A 317 13.53 -19.36 6.26
N SER A 318 12.61 -18.58 5.67
CA SER A 318 12.90 -17.81 4.44
C SER A 318 13.08 -16.30 4.58
N ILE A 319 12.65 -15.69 5.71
CA ILE A 319 12.59 -14.22 5.87
C ILE A 319 13.96 -13.57 5.62
N GLY A 320 15.04 -14.18 6.10
CA GLY A 320 16.40 -13.66 5.86
C GLY A 320 16.89 -13.78 4.41
N ARG A 321 16.30 -14.66 3.59
CA ARG A 321 16.70 -14.96 2.22
C ARG A 321 16.10 -13.99 1.21
N GLU A 322 14.85 -13.58 1.42
CA GLU A 322 14.10 -12.70 0.52
C GLU A 322 14.61 -11.25 0.60
N TYR A 323 14.87 -10.74 1.82
CA TYR A 323 15.59 -9.46 1.99
C TYR A 323 17.06 -9.53 1.52
N PHE A 324 17.74 -10.68 1.68
CA PHE A 324 19.14 -10.82 1.28
C PHE A 324 19.35 -10.59 -0.22
N VAL A 325 18.40 -10.95 -1.08
CA VAL A 325 18.51 -10.70 -2.54
C VAL A 325 18.46 -9.20 -2.85
N TYR A 326 17.60 -8.43 -2.19
CA TYR A 326 17.55 -6.97 -2.38
C TYR A 326 18.84 -6.30 -1.88
N PHE A 327 19.26 -6.64 -0.66
CA PHE A 327 20.45 -6.02 -0.06
C PHE A 327 21.76 -6.62 -0.60
N ALA A 328 21.76 -7.66 -1.43
CA ALA A 328 22.97 -8.26 -2.01
C ALA A 328 23.83 -7.26 -2.82
N SER A 329 23.24 -6.17 -3.31
CA SER A 329 23.95 -5.12 -4.06
C SER A 329 24.19 -3.86 -3.19
N PRO A 330 25.46 -3.49 -2.91
CA PRO A 330 25.81 -2.22 -2.23
C PRO A 330 25.32 -0.97 -2.94
N HIS A 331 25.26 -1.03 -4.27
CA HIS A 331 24.87 0.11 -5.10
C HIS A 331 23.38 0.40 -5.00
N ASN A 332 22.53 -0.64 -4.95
CA ASN A 332 21.08 -0.49 -4.84
C ASN A 332 20.70 0.23 -3.55
N PHE A 333 21.32 -0.18 -2.43
CA PHE A 333 21.08 0.46 -1.14
C PHE A 333 21.42 1.96 -1.17
N THR A 334 22.60 2.30 -1.70
CA THR A 334 23.09 3.68 -1.70
C THR A 334 22.30 4.56 -2.66
N ARG A 335 21.90 4.02 -3.82
CA ARG A 335 20.97 4.68 -4.75
C ARG A 335 19.63 4.96 -4.08
N THR A 336 19.05 3.98 -3.39
CA THR A 336 17.79 4.16 -2.66
C THR A 336 17.90 5.23 -1.56
N LEU A 337 19.04 5.32 -0.87
CA LEU A 337 19.30 6.39 0.10
C LEU A 337 19.37 7.78 -0.57
N VAL A 338 20.09 7.91 -1.69
CA VAL A 338 20.14 9.16 -2.46
C VAL A 338 18.75 9.58 -2.94
N LEU A 339 17.97 8.63 -3.46
CA LEU A 339 16.58 8.87 -3.87
C LEU A 339 15.73 9.32 -2.68
N ALA A 340 15.84 8.65 -1.53
CA ALA A 340 15.11 9.04 -0.32
C ALA A 340 15.46 10.47 0.11
N VAL A 341 16.74 10.84 0.11
CA VAL A 341 17.19 12.22 0.39
C VAL A 341 16.62 13.20 -0.63
N GLY A 342 16.67 12.86 -1.92
CA GLY A 342 16.05 13.66 -2.98
C GLY A 342 14.55 13.88 -2.76
N HIS A 343 13.83 12.84 -2.32
CA HIS A 343 12.41 12.91 -2.00
C HIS A 343 12.11 13.76 -0.74
N ILE A 344 13.01 13.81 0.25
CA ILE A 344 12.92 14.75 1.39
C ILE A 344 13.03 16.19 0.89
N PHE A 345 14.04 16.50 0.07
CA PHE A 345 14.19 17.85 -0.48
C PHE A 345 13.01 18.24 -1.37
N GLN A 346 12.52 17.31 -2.18
CA GLN A 346 11.35 17.50 -3.02
C GLN A 346 10.11 17.84 -2.18
N GLU A 347 9.90 17.15 -1.07
CA GLU A 347 8.81 17.42 -0.13
C GLU A 347 8.89 18.84 0.44
N LEU A 348 10.07 19.21 0.97
CA LEU A 348 10.30 20.54 1.54
C LEU A 348 10.09 21.64 0.49
N TRP A 349 10.52 21.38 -0.75
CA TRP A 349 10.31 22.27 -1.88
C TRP A 349 8.83 22.44 -2.21
N TYR A 350 8.09 21.36 -2.41
CA TYR A 350 6.67 21.43 -2.76
C TYR A 350 5.81 22.01 -1.64
N ALA A 351 6.06 21.63 -0.38
CA ALA A 351 5.40 22.24 0.77
C ALA A 351 5.67 23.76 0.83
N SER A 352 6.89 24.20 0.51
CA SER A 352 7.20 25.63 0.42
C SER A 352 6.49 26.31 -0.76
N GLN A 353 6.39 25.66 -1.91
CA GLN A 353 5.68 26.22 -3.08
C GLN A 353 4.19 26.36 -2.80
N GLN A 354 3.56 25.35 -2.20
CA GLN A 354 2.15 25.41 -1.79
C GLN A 354 1.88 26.55 -0.80
N ARG A 355 2.79 26.80 0.16
CA ARG A 355 2.71 27.95 1.08
C ARG A 355 2.87 29.28 0.35
N ARG A 356 3.83 29.39 -0.57
CA ARG A 356 4.09 30.63 -1.33
C ARG A 356 2.95 30.99 -2.28
N ALA A 357 2.33 30.00 -2.90
CA ALA A 357 1.20 30.17 -3.81
C ALA A 357 -0.17 30.18 -3.11
N ASP A 358 -0.19 30.16 -1.77
CA ASP A 358 -1.37 29.98 -0.91
C ASP A 358 -2.38 28.94 -1.41
N VAL A 359 -1.88 27.77 -1.82
CA VAL A 359 -2.74 26.66 -2.23
C VAL A 359 -3.52 26.17 -1.00
N ARG A 360 -4.85 26.08 -1.15
CA ARG A 360 -5.79 25.55 -0.15
C ARG A 360 -6.69 24.47 -0.79
N PRO A 361 -7.24 23.53 -0.02
CA PRO A 361 -6.92 23.25 1.39
C PRO A 361 -5.47 22.78 1.58
N ARG A 362 -4.92 22.92 2.79
CA ARG A 362 -3.52 22.58 3.13
C ARG A 362 -3.41 22.20 4.61
N ILE A 363 -2.65 21.16 4.93
CA ILE A 363 -2.33 20.74 6.31
C ILE A 363 -0.86 20.97 6.65
N ASP A 364 -0.49 20.74 7.92
CA ASP A 364 0.91 20.75 8.32
C ASP A 364 1.67 19.55 7.74
N ARG A 365 2.82 19.84 7.13
CA ARG A 365 3.73 18.89 6.48
C ARG A 365 5.14 19.01 7.07
N SER A 366 5.22 19.46 8.33
CA SER A 366 6.48 19.64 9.05
C SER A 366 7.11 18.30 9.46
N TRP A 367 8.26 18.35 10.11
CA TRP A 367 8.95 17.15 10.57
C TRP A 367 8.08 16.33 11.54
N PRO A 368 7.99 15.00 11.41
CA PRO A 368 8.83 14.10 10.61
C PRO A 368 8.25 13.66 9.25
N TYR A 369 7.17 14.28 8.76
CA TYR A 369 6.48 13.85 7.52
C TYR A 369 7.40 13.65 6.29
N PRO A 370 8.39 14.52 6.01
CA PRO A 370 9.28 14.32 4.87
C PRO A 370 10.04 12.97 4.87
N LEU A 371 10.37 12.43 6.05
CA LEU A 371 10.98 11.10 6.16
C LEU A 371 9.99 10.00 5.80
N VAL A 372 8.76 10.13 6.27
CA VAL A 372 7.67 9.18 6.02
C VAL A 372 7.38 9.10 4.54
N ARG A 373 7.19 10.26 3.89
CA ARG A 373 7.02 10.36 2.45
C ARG A 373 8.20 9.74 1.69
N ALA A 374 9.44 10.06 2.07
CA ALA A 374 10.62 9.52 1.39
C ALA A 374 10.75 8.00 1.54
N TYR A 375 10.38 7.45 2.70
CA TYR A 375 10.31 6.02 2.90
C TYR A 375 9.27 5.38 1.97
N ALA A 376 8.02 5.86 1.97
CA ALA A 376 6.94 5.39 1.11
C ALA A 376 7.30 5.43 -0.38
N THR A 377 7.77 6.59 -0.84
CA THR A 377 7.88 6.92 -2.25
C THR A 377 9.23 6.56 -2.87
N ALA A 378 10.25 6.22 -2.08
CA ALA A 378 11.55 5.78 -2.58
C ALA A 378 11.96 4.42 -2.01
N VAL A 379 12.07 4.30 -0.69
CA VAL A 379 12.65 3.11 -0.04
C VAL A 379 11.76 1.90 -0.19
N GLN A 380 10.51 2.01 0.26
CA GLN A 380 9.55 0.91 0.21
C GLN A 380 9.24 0.51 -1.22
N ARG A 381 8.95 1.48 -2.10
CA ARG A 381 8.67 1.22 -3.52
C ARG A 381 9.80 0.43 -4.20
N GLU A 382 11.06 0.80 -3.97
CA GLU A 382 12.20 0.05 -4.54
C GLU A 382 12.27 -1.37 -3.97
N ILE A 383 12.15 -1.56 -2.65
CA ILE A 383 12.16 -2.91 -2.06
C ILE A 383 11.02 -3.77 -2.64
N GLN A 384 9.83 -3.20 -2.71
CA GLN A 384 8.61 -3.86 -3.18
C GLN A 384 8.74 -4.36 -4.62
N VAL A 385 9.13 -3.50 -5.55
CA VAL A 385 9.30 -3.86 -6.97
C VAL A 385 10.27 -5.01 -7.14
N GLN A 386 11.37 -4.99 -6.39
CA GLN A 386 12.39 -6.04 -6.46
C GLN A 386 11.88 -7.38 -5.92
N VAL A 387 11.10 -7.37 -4.86
CA VAL A 387 10.48 -8.59 -4.33
C VAL A 387 9.46 -9.16 -5.32
N VAL A 388 8.63 -8.32 -5.93
CA VAL A 388 7.66 -8.72 -6.95
C VAL A 388 8.34 -9.33 -8.18
N ILE A 389 9.43 -8.71 -8.67
CA ILE A 389 10.25 -9.28 -9.75
C ILE A 389 10.83 -10.63 -9.33
N GLY A 390 11.28 -10.76 -8.07
CA GLY A 390 11.72 -12.03 -7.51
C GLY A 390 10.65 -13.12 -7.56
N ASP A 391 9.40 -12.80 -7.20
CA ASP A 391 8.27 -13.74 -7.27
C ASP A 391 7.90 -14.12 -8.70
N ILE A 392 7.94 -13.16 -9.63
CA ILE A 392 7.76 -13.39 -11.07
C ILE A 392 8.81 -14.38 -11.58
N LEU A 393 10.09 -14.16 -11.25
CA LEU A 393 11.19 -15.03 -11.67
C LEU A 393 11.22 -16.38 -10.94
N ALA A 394 10.60 -16.47 -9.76
CA ALA A 394 10.35 -17.74 -9.07
C ALA A 394 9.19 -18.53 -9.71
N GLY A 395 8.36 -17.90 -10.54
CA GLY A 395 7.25 -18.55 -11.23
C GLY A 395 6.00 -18.75 -10.36
N ARG A 396 5.74 -17.84 -9.42
CA ARG A 396 4.57 -17.90 -8.52
C ARG A 396 3.23 -17.74 -9.26
N PRO A 397 2.20 -18.59 -9.01
CA PRO A 397 0.89 -18.59 -9.68
C PRO A 397 0.17 -17.25 -9.69
N ALA A 398 0.05 -16.63 -8.50
CA ALA A 398 -0.60 -15.34 -8.29
C ALA A 398 0.22 -14.47 -7.34
N ILE A 399 0.31 -13.18 -7.62
CA ILE A 399 1.08 -12.20 -6.84
C ILE A 399 0.20 -10.98 -6.61
N TYR A 400 0.10 -10.47 -5.39
CA TYR A 400 -0.60 -9.22 -5.08
C TYR A 400 0.29 -8.27 -4.31
N THR A 401 0.28 -7.00 -4.70
CA THR A 401 1.03 -5.97 -4.00
C THR A 401 0.38 -4.59 -4.05
N THR A 402 0.53 -3.83 -2.97
CA THR A 402 -0.03 -2.48 -2.82
C THR A 402 1.03 -1.38 -2.79
N PHE A 403 0.97 -0.45 -3.75
CA PHE A 403 1.82 0.73 -3.81
C PHE A 403 1.21 1.90 -3.01
N LEU A 404 1.53 1.99 -1.72
CA LEU A 404 1.01 3.03 -0.80
C LEU A 404 1.50 4.46 -1.06
N GLY A 405 2.44 4.65 -1.99
CA GLY A 405 3.11 5.93 -2.18
C GLY A 405 2.18 7.05 -2.62
N TYR A 406 1.19 6.75 -3.46
CA TYR A 406 0.24 7.73 -3.97
C TYR A 406 -0.69 8.22 -2.85
N ASP A 407 -1.36 7.28 -2.17
CA ASP A 407 -2.30 7.54 -1.08
C ASP A 407 -1.71 8.43 0.04
N GLU A 408 -0.51 8.06 0.54
CA GLU A 408 0.19 8.79 1.61
C GLU A 408 0.48 10.25 1.22
N VAL A 409 0.80 10.51 -0.05
CA VAL A 409 1.10 11.86 -0.54
C VAL A 409 -0.19 12.62 -0.83
N ALA A 410 -1.20 11.95 -1.40
CA ALA A 410 -2.52 12.52 -1.69
C ALA A 410 -3.21 13.01 -0.41
N HIS A 411 -3.10 12.27 0.69
CA HIS A 411 -3.60 12.66 2.01
C HIS A 411 -3.08 14.01 2.50
N HIS A 412 -1.80 14.29 2.25
CA HIS A 412 -1.12 15.48 2.80
C HIS A 412 -1.04 16.65 1.82
N SER A 413 -0.91 16.33 0.55
CA SER A 413 -0.65 17.30 -0.50
C SER A 413 -1.91 17.66 -1.27
N GLY A 414 -2.81 16.69 -1.43
CA GLY A 414 -4.00 16.74 -2.26
C GLY A 414 -3.95 15.75 -3.41
N ILE A 415 -5.11 15.32 -3.91
CA ILE A 415 -5.27 14.16 -4.80
C ILE A 415 -4.65 14.36 -6.19
N GLU A 416 -4.58 15.59 -6.69
CA GLU A 416 -4.08 15.91 -8.04
C GLU A 416 -2.99 16.98 -8.03
N ARG A 417 -2.35 17.20 -6.89
CA ARG A 417 -1.24 18.15 -6.84
C ARG A 417 -0.03 17.58 -7.58
N ARG A 418 0.82 18.48 -8.09
CA ARG A 418 2.03 18.12 -8.84
C ARG A 418 2.93 17.15 -8.07
N ASP A 419 3.04 17.30 -6.76
CA ASP A 419 3.81 16.38 -5.90
C ASP A 419 3.21 14.98 -5.84
N THR A 420 1.88 14.86 -5.79
CA THR A 420 1.15 13.59 -5.86
C THR A 420 1.27 12.93 -7.24
N LEU A 421 1.07 13.69 -8.32
CA LEU A 421 1.15 13.18 -9.70
C LEU A 421 2.56 12.72 -10.09
N VAL A 422 3.61 13.36 -9.55
CA VAL A 422 4.99 12.87 -9.74
C VAL A 422 5.22 11.51 -9.07
N VAL A 423 4.52 11.22 -7.96
CA VAL A 423 4.57 9.91 -7.32
C VAL A 423 3.85 8.87 -8.18
N LEU A 424 2.68 9.19 -8.74
CA LEU A 424 1.98 8.36 -9.71
C LEU A 424 2.86 8.02 -10.91
N ALA A 425 3.49 9.01 -11.53
CA ALA A 425 4.43 8.80 -12.63
C ALA A 425 5.63 7.92 -12.22
N GLY A 426 6.05 8.02 -10.96
CA GLY A 426 7.07 7.14 -10.39
C GLY A 426 6.62 5.69 -10.27
N ILE A 427 5.36 5.45 -9.89
CA ILE A 427 4.74 4.12 -9.82
C ILE A 427 4.56 3.55 -11.23
N ASP A 428 4.05 4.33 -12.17
CA ASP A 428 3.86 3.92 -13.57
C ASP A 428 5.16 3.43 -14.21
N ARG A 429 6.29 4.12 -13.99
CA ARG A 429 7.62 3.64 -14.42
C ARG A 429 8.02 2.29 -13.79
N GLN A 430 7.56 1.98 -12.58
CA GLN A 430 7.82 0.66 -11.99
C GLN A 430 6.95 -0.43 -12.61
N LEU A 431 5.75 -0.10 -13.08
CA LEU A 431 4.90 -1.05 -13.82
C LEU A 431 5.59 -1.51 -15.11
N GLU A 432 6.26 -0.60 -15.81
CA GLU A 432 7.08 -0.93 -16.99
C GLU A 432 8.19 -1.93 -16.64
N ARG A 433 8.93 -1.68 -15.56
CA ARG A 433 10.01 -2.59 -15.09
C ARG A 433 9.46 -3.98 -14.76
N ILE A 434 8.32 -4.05 -14.08
CA ILE A 434 7.64 -5.32 -13.77
C ILE A 434 7.20 -6.03 -15.06
N ALA A 435 6.63 -5.30 -16.03
CA ALA A 435 6.23 -5.85 -17.31
C ALA A 435 7.40 -6.36 -18.14
N MET A 436 8.56 -5.71 -18.07
CA MET A 436 9.78 -6.19 -18.71
C MET A 436 10.29 -7.48 -18.06
N ALA A 437 10.28 -7.57 -16.71
CA ALA A 437 10.64 -8.79 -16.01
C ALA A 437 9.68 -9.96 -16.31
N ALA A 438 8.38 -9.68 -16.45
CA ALA A 438 7.35 -10.66 -16.78
C ALA A 438 7.60 -11.36 -18.14
N LYS A 439 8.20 -10.68 -19.11
CA LYS A 439 8.54 -11.25 -20.44
C LYS A 439 9.62 -12.33 -20.38
N GLU A 440 10.45 -12.32 -19.35
CA GLU A 440 11.58 -13.24 -19.20
C GLU A 440 11.35 -14.34 -18.15
N ALA A 441 10.16 -14.36 -17.57
CA ALA A 441 9.81 -15.25 -16.48
C ALA A 441 9.76 -16.72 -16.93
N PRO A 442 9.95 -17.69 -16.00
CA PRO A 442 9.84 -19.12 -16.28
C PRO A 442 8.41 -19.59 -16.63
N ARG A 443 7.44 -18.68 -16.59
CA ARG A 443 6.03 -18.86 -16.94
C ARG A 443 5.47 -17.57 -17.52
N PRO A 444 4.45 -17.60 -18.41
CA PRO A 444 3.82 -16.38 -18.90
C PRO A 444 3.09 -15.66 -17.76
N TYR A 445 3.09 -14.32 -17.78
CA TYR A 445 2.38 -13.50 -16.79
C TYR A 445 1.43 -12.51 -17.47
N ARG A 446 0.32 -12.24 -16.78
CA ARG A 446 -0.67 -11.22 -17.07
C ARG A 446 -0.68 -10.21 -15.93
N LEU A 447 -0.70 -8.93 -16.27
CA LEU A 447 -0.67 -7.86 -15.29
C LEU A 447 -2.07 -7.28 -15.14
N VAL A 448 -2.47 -7.04 -13.90
CA VAL A 448 -3.70 -6.34 -13.53
C VAL A 448 -3.28 -5.18 -12.65
N VAL A 449 -3.62 -3.96 -13.04
CA VAL A 449 -3.42 -2.77 -12.20
C VAL A 449 -4.78 -2.35 -11.70
N LEU A 450 -4.92 -2.14 -10.40
CA LEU A 450 -6.20 -1.76 -9.80
C LEU A 450 -6.00 -0.70 -8.73
N SER A 451 -7.10 -0.06 -8.33
CA SER A 451 -7.19 0.67 -7.08
C SER A 451 -8.22 0.00 -6.19
N ASP A 452 -8.00 0.03 -4.90
CA ASP A 452 -8.90 -0.49 -3.87
C ASP A 452 -9.99 0.54 -3.50
N HIS A 453 -9.63 1.81 -3.48
CA HIS A 453 -10.52 2.96 -3.41
C HIS A 453 -9.91 4.16 -4.14
N GLY A 454 -10.65 5.26 -4.23
CA GLY A 454 -10.10 6.57 -4.61
C GLY A 454 -9.82 7.44 -3.38
N GLN A 455 -9.56 8.72 -3.61
CA GLN A 455 -9.64 9.76 -2.57
C GLN A 455 -10.51 10.91 -3.06
N SER A 456 -11.08 11.66 -2.12
CA SER A 456 -11.76 12.93 -2.34
C SER A 456 -10.98 14.05 -1.66
N GLN A 457 -10.96 15.24 -2.25
CA GLN A 457 -10.27 16.38 -1.68
C GLN A 457 -11.22 17.26 -0.85
N GLY A 458 -10.72 17.98 0.14
CA GLY A 458 -11.48 19.07 0.75
C GLY A 458 -10.80 19.69 1.96
N ALA A 459 -11.26 20.89 2.33
CA ALA A 459 -10.89 21.45 3.63
C ALA A 459 -11.42 20.56 4.76
N THR A 460 -10.58 20.29 5.76
CA THR A 460 -10.91 19.39 6.87
C THR A 460 -12.08 19.94 7.68
N PHE A 461 -12.77 19.08 8.42
CA PHE A 461 -13.85 19.47 9.35
C PHE A 461 -13.39 20.57 10.30
N LYS A 462 -12.17 20.42 10.85
CA LYS A 462 -11.55 21.40 11.74
C LYS A 462 -11.20 22.70 11.02
N GLN A 463 -10.76 22.65 9.77
CA GLN A 463 -10.51 23.87 8.98
C GLN A 463 -11.80 24.63 8.64
N ARG A 464 -12.90 23.90 8.40
CA ARG A 464 -14.20 24.50 8.08
C ARG A 464 -14.91 25.08 9.30
N ILE A 465 -14.81 24.43 10.45
CA ILE A 465 -15.62 24.75 11.66
C ILE A 465 -14.79 25.36 12.79
N GLY A 466 -13.46 25.19 12.77
CA GLY A 466 -12.53 25.68 13.79
C GLY A 466 -12.30 24.71 14.96
N VAL A 467 -13.13 23.68 15.12
CA VAL A 467 -13.00 22.63 16.15
C VAL A 467 -12.97 21.25 15.52
N SER A 468 -12.31 20.28 16.16
CA SER A 468 -12.32 18.89 15.67
C SER A 468 -13.66 18.21 15.95
N LEU A 469 -13.99 17.14 15.23
CA LEU A 469 -15.18 16.34 15.50
C LEU A 469 -15.17 15.80 16.95
N ASN A 470 -14.00 15.39 17.44
CA ASN A 470 -13.82 14.93 18.81
C ASN A 470 -14.22 16.01 19.82
N ASP A 471 -13.62 17.19 19.70
CA ASP A 471 -13.86 18.29 20.63
C ASP A 471 -15.33 18.72 20.62
N LEU A 472 -15.94 18.77 19.43
CA LEU A 472 -17.36 19.09 19.28
C LEU A 472 -18.27 18.06 19.96
N VAL A 473 -18.02 16.77 19.78
CA VAL A 473 -18.84 15.72 20.42
C VAL A 473 -18.70 15.78 21.94
N HIS A 474 -17.49 16.00 22.46
CA HIS A 474 -17.26 16.18 23.89
C HIS A 474 -17.95 17.44 24.44
N GLU A 475 -17.93 18.56 23.71
CA GLU A 475 -18.66 19.78 24.07
C GLU A 475 -20.18 19.54 24.13
N LEU A 476 -20.73 18.87 23.11
CA LEU A 476 -22.16 18.61 23.00
C LEU A 476 -22.66 17.62 24.07
N THR A 477 -21.87 16.60 24.38
CA THR A 477 -22.17 15.62 25.44
C THR A 477 -21.92 16.16 26.85
N GLY A 478 -21.05 17.16 27.02
CA GLY A 478 -20.62 17.66 28.33
C GLY A 478 -19.60 16.75 29.02
N ILE A 479 -19.06 15.76 28.31
CA ILE A 479 -18.08 14.80 28.82
C ILE A 479 -16.69 15.34 28.50
N PRO A 480 -15.77 15.47 29.47
CA PRO A 480 -14.42 15.95 29.22
C PRO A 480 -13.71 15.15 28.12
N ALA A 481 -13.03 15.86 27.23
CA ALA A 481 -12.27 15.22 26.16
C ALA A 481 -11.15 14.34 26.74
N SER A 482 -11.14 13.06 26.37
CA SER A 482 -9.95 12.24 26.47
C SER A 482 -9.05 12.50 25.25
N GLN A 483 -7.74 12.29 25.37
CA GLN A 483 -6.84 12.45 24.23
C GLN A 483 -7.15 11.38 23.17
N THR A 484 -7.72 11.80 22.04
CA THR A 484 -8.00 10.93 20.90
C THR A 484 -6.71 10.56 20.18
N PRO A 485 -6.63 9.36 19.59
CA PRO A 485 -5.50 8.98 18.75
C PRO A 485 -5.27 9.96 17.59
N LYS A 486 -4.08 10.57 17.56
CA LYS A 486 -3.59 11.32 16.38
C LYS A 486 -3.57 10.40 15.15
N HIS A 487 -3.72 11.01 13.97
CA HIS A 487 -3.66 10.34 12.67
C HIS A 487 -2.43 9.41 12.53
N GLN A 488 -2.61 8.26 11.88
CA GLN A 488 -1.60 7.21 11.76
C GLN A 488 -1.26 6.95 10.29
N SER A 489 -0.07 7.38 9.84
CA SER A 489 0.42 7.12 8.48
C SER A 489 0.63 5.63 8.22
N GLU A 490 0.15 5.15 7.09
CA GLU A 490 0.34 3.77 6.63
C GLU A 490 1.80 3.47 6.31
N ALA A 491 2.50 4.42 5.69
CA ALA A 491 3.92 4.28 5.38
C ALA A 491 4.79 4.07 6.64
N LEU A 492 4.44 4.72 7.74
CA LEU A 492 5.11 4.49 9.03
C LEU A 492 4.86 3.07 9.56
N TRP A 493 3.64 2.56 9.41
CA TRP A 493 3.33 1.19 9.81
C TRP A 493 3.98 0.14 8.92
N ALA A 494 4.09 0.39 7.61
CA ALA A 494 4.90 -0.42 6.71
C ALA A 494 6.36 -0.53 7.19
N LEU A 495 6.97 0.61 7.58
CA LEU A 495 8.31 0.63 8.18
C LEU A 495 8.38 -0.19 9.50
N PHE A 496 7.40 -0.04 10.37
CA PHE A 496 7.30 -0.83 11.61
C PHE A 496 7.11 -2.32 11.32
N GLY A 497 6.39 -2.66 10.25
CA GLY A 497 6.23 -4.02 9.74
C GLY A 497 7.58 -4.64 9.39
N VAL A 498 8.42 -3.94 8.60
CA VAL A 498 9.80 -4.39 8.27
C VAL A 498 10.58 -4.71 9.55
N LEU A 499 10.56 -3.78 10.52
CA LEU A 499 11.33 -3.91 11.76
C LEU A 499 10.83 -5.07 12.62
N THR A 500 9.51 -5.23 12.68
CA THR A 500 8.86 -6.30 13.43
C THR A 500 9.22 -7.65 12.82
N GLU A 501 9.07 -7.81 11.51
CA GLU A 501 9.39 -9.02 10.76
C GLU A 501 10.89 -9.37 10.87
N ALA A 502 11.78 -8.39 10.71
CA ALA A 502 13.21 -8.57 10.91
C ALA A 502 13.56 -9.01 12.34
N SER A 503 12.83 -8.51 13.34
CA SER A 503 13.01 -8.90 14.75
C SER A 503 12.42 -10.29 15.04
N ALA A 504 11.42 -10.75 14.31
CA ALA A 504 10.78 -12.05 14.52
C ALA A 504 11.63 -13.24 14.03
N GLY A 505 12.60 -13.00 13.12
CA GLY A 505 13.41 -14.06 12.53
C GLY A 505 14.26 -14.92 13.50
N GLY A 506 14.65 -16.13 13.10
CA GLY A 506 15.42 -17.06 13.93
C GLY A 506 16.92 -16.78 14.08
N SER A 507 17.47 -15.82 13.33
CA SER A 507 18.92 -15.60 13.25
C SER A 507 19.52 -14.92 14.50
N GLY A 508 20.84 -15.08 14.73
CA GLY A 508 21.54 -14.38 15.84
C GLY A 508 21.43 -12.85 15.77
N VAL A 509 21.21 -12.32 14.57
CA VAL A 509 21.03 -10.90 14.28
C VAL A 509 19.63 -10.43 14.61
N ALA A 510 18.63 -11.28 14.38
CA ALA A 510 17.27 -11.06 14.87
C ALA A 510 17.20 -11.11 16.41
N LYS A 511 17.98 -11.99 17.07
CA LYS A 511 18.10 -11.98 18.55
C LYS A 511 18.66 -10.65 19.08
N ALA A 512 19.72 -10.14 18.46
CA ALA A 512 20.29 -8.84 18.82
C ALA A 512 19.28 -7.70 18.57
N LEU A 513 18.56 -7.74 17.45
CA LEU A 513 17.51 -6.77 17.14
C LEU A 513 16.38 -6.82 18.18
N ARG A 514 15.89 -8.00 18.55
CA ARG A 514 14.87 -8.17 19.61
C ARG A 514 15.32 -7.59 20.94
N PHE A 515 16.60 -7.72 21.28
CA PHE A 515 17.15 -7.13 22.48
C PHE A 515 17.17 -5.60 22.40
N ALA A 516 17.67 -5.04 21.30
CA ALA A 516 17.76 -3.59 21.07
C ALA A 516 16.36 -2.93 20.99
N THR A 517 15.39 -3.60 20.40
CA THR A 517 14.01 -3.11 20.25
C THR A 517 13.11 -3.48 21.42
N ARG A 518 13.59 -4.20 22.45
CA ARG A 518 12.77 -4.65 23.59
C ARG A 518 11.98 -3.52 24.25
N ARG A 519 12.58 -2.32 24.35
CA ARG A 519 11.94 -1.13 24.91
C ARG A 519 10.98 -0.44 23.95
N HIS A 520 11.06 -0.75 22.66
CA HIS A 520 10.29 -0.15 21.56
C HIS A 520 9.22 -1.11 21.03
N ARG A 521 8.64 -1.97 21.88
CA ARG A 521 7.60 -2.92 21.47
C ARG A 521 6.25 -2.64 22.12
N VAL A 522 5.20 -2.82 21.34
CA VAL A 522 3.80 -2.84 21.77
C VAL A 522 3.18 -4.09 21.14
N ASP A 523 2.69 -5.02 21.97
CA ASP A 523 2.17 -6.33 21.53
C ASP A 523 3.05 -7.06 20.51
N GLU A 524 4.32 -7.22 20.84
CA GLU A 524 5.33 -7.86 19.99
C GLU A 524 5.67 -7.10 18.68
N ALA A 525 4.88 -6.12 18.25
CA ALA A 525 5.23 -5.22 17.15
C ALA A 525 6.26 -4.17 17.59
N VAL A 526 7.24 -3.88 16.74
CA VAL A 526 8.24 -2.82 16.97
C VAL A 526 7.64 -1.47 16.56
N VAL A 527 7.51 -0.55 17.50
CA VAL A 527 6.97 0.80 17.30
C VAL A 527 8.02 1.83 17.74
N LEU A 528 8.46 2.68 16.83
CA LEU A 528 9.40 3.77 17.13
C LEU A 528 8.65 5.04 17.55
N GLY A 529 9.25 5.80 18.48
CA GLY A 529 8.67 7.02 19.07
C GLY A 529 8.04 6.77 20.44
N ARG A 530 8.27 7.69 21.40
CA ARG A 530 7.76 7.56 22.77
C ARG A 530 6.27 7.87 22.85
N GLU A 531 5.84 9.02 22.34
CA GLU A 531 4.43 9.43 22.34
C GLU A 531 3.52 8.41 21.66
N ARG A 532 3.95 7.82 20.53
CA ARG A 532 3.16 6.82 19.80
C ARG A 532 3.08 5.49 20.54
N ARG A 533 4.15 5.09 21.24
CA ARG A 533 4.12 3.91 22.12
C ARG A 533 3.18 4.15 23.30
N GLU A 534 3.28 5.30 23.96
CA GLU A 534 2.40 5.67 25.07
C GLU A 534 0.94 5.76 24.62
N MET A 535 0.70 6.24 23.39
CA MET A 535 -0.63 6.22 22.76
C MET A 535 -1.10 4.78 22.55
N LEU A 536 -0.39 3.94 21.78
CA LEU A 536 -0.82 2.55 21.51
C LEU A 536 -0.88 1.67 22.76
N GLN A 537 0.01 1.91 23.74
CA GLN A 537 -0.05 1.28 25.05
C GLN A 537 -1.25 1.81 25.84
N GLY A 538 -1.55 3.10 25.84
CA GLY A 538 -2.76 3.65 26.47
C GLY A 538 -4.06 3.11 25.85
N HIS A 539 -4.06 2.77 24.56
CA HIS A 539 -5.20 2.16 23.88
C HIS A 539 -5.42 0.67 24.23
N ARG A 540 -4.42 0.02 24.85
CA ARG A 540 -4.43 -1.43 25.16
C ARG A 540 -4.23 -1.74 26.65
N VAL A 541 -3.65 -0.80 27.39
CA VAL A 541 -3.53 -0.74 28.85
C VAL A 541 -4.66 0.15 29.38
N GLU A 542 -5.87 -0.06 28.88
CA GLU A 542 -7.02 -0.11 29.79
C GLU A 542 -7.14 -1.57 30.20
N SER A 543 -6.37 -1.87 31.24
CA SER A 543 -6.57 -3.05 32.06
C SER A 543 -8.06 -3.30 32.31
N ARG A 544 -8.46 -4.56 32.44
CA ARG A 544 -9.74 -5.02 33.02
C ARG A 544 -10.12 -4.38 34.38
N THR A 545 -9.28 -3.50 34.92
CA THR A 545 -9.43 -2.80 36.20
C THR A 545 -9.87 -1.34 36.10
N GLU A 546 -9.87 -0.70 34.93
CA GLU A 546 -10.47 0.64 34.74
C GLU A 546 -11.78 0.54 33.94
N PRO A 547 -12.81 1.36 34.26
CA PRO A 547 -14.03 1.39 33.47
C PRO A 547 -13.73 1.94 32.07
N PRO A 548 -14.39 1.41 31.02
CA PRO A 548 -14.16 1.91 29.67
C PRO A 548 -14.52 3.40 29.54
N PRO A 549 -13.94 4.10 28.57
CA PRO A 549 -14.20 5.52 28.34
C PRO A 549 -15.70 5.74 28.10
N GLU A 550 -16.20 6.90 28.54
CA GLU A 550 -17.62 7.20 28.40
C GLU A 550 -18.02 7.46 26.95
N VAL A 551 -17.14 8.15 26.20
CA VAL A 551 -17.29 8.44 24.78
C VAL A 551 -15.95 8.17 24.09
N VAL A 552 -16.03 7.54 22.92
CA VAL A 552 -14.90 7.40 22.00
C VAL A 552 -15.32 7.97 20.65
N VAL A 553 -14.58 8.98 20.18
CA VAL A 553 -14.79 9.60 18.87
C VAL A 553 -13.60 9.29 17.98
N MET A 554 -13.84 8.85 16.76
CA MET A 554 -12.78 8.55 15.79
C MET A 554 -13.13 9.16 14.44
N GLY A 555 -12.15 9.77 13.79
CA GLY A 555 -12.21 10.04 12.35
C GLY A 555 -11.60 8.89 11.56
N SER A 556 -12.05 8.65 10.34
CA SER A 556 -11.47 7.71 9.38
C SER A 556 -11.62 8.38 8.01
N GLY A 557 -10.69 9.28 7.68
CA GLY A 557 -10.83 10.20 6.56
C GLY A 557 -12.10 11.05 6.70
N CYS A 558 -13.06 10.97 5.77
CA CYS A 558 -14.32 11.74 5.86
C CYS A 558 -15.44 11.07 6.67
N LEU A 559 -15.19 9.89 7.23
CA LEU A 559 -16.12 9.18 8.09
C LEU A 559 -15.80 9.46 9.56
N GLY A 560 -16.81 9.77 10.36
CA GLY A 560 -16.73 9.94 11.80
C GLY A 560 -17.49 8.84 12.52
N LEU A 561 -16.96 8.35 13.63
CA LEU A 561 -17.55 7.29 14.43
C LEU A 561 -17.64 7.75 15.88
N VAL A 562 -18.82 7.67 16.48
CA VAL A 562 -19.06 7.96 17.90
C VAL A 562 -19.56 6.70 18.59
N TYR A 563 -18.82 6.27 19.60
CA TYR A 563 -19.16 5.14 20.46
C TYR A 563 -19.38 5.61 21.90
N PHE A 564 -20.27 4.92 22.61
CA PHE A 564 -20.46 5.02 24.06
C PHE A 564 -20.10 3.69 24.75
N PRO A 565 -18.80 3.41 25.01
CA PRO A 565 -18.33 2.10 25.45
C PRO A 565 -18.88 1.58 26.79
N ARG A 566 -19.33 2.49 27.68
CA ARG A 566 -19.99 2.09 28.94
C ARG A 566 -21.34 1.41 28.73
N HIS A 567 -21.91 1.50 27.53
CA HIS A 567 -23.10 0.76 27.14
C HIS A 567 -22.73 -0.53 26.40
N PRO A 568 -23.21 -1.70 26.86
CA PRO A 568 -22.81 -2.99 26.29
C PRO A 568 -23.34 -3.23 24.88
N ALA A 569 -24.43 -2.56 24.49
CA ALA A 569 -25.03 -2.63 23.17
C ALA A 569 -25.03 -1.24 22.50
N ARG A 570 -25.23 -1.24 21.18
CA ARG A 570 -25.41 0.00 20.41
C ARG A 570 -26.63 0.75 20.93
N LEU A 571 -26.45 2.03 21.26
CA LEU A 571 -27.53 2.90 21.70
C LEU A 571 -28.51 3.19 20.55
N SER A 572 -29.80 3.20 20.88
CA SER A 572 -30.82 3.62 19.93
C SER A 572 -30.89 5.14 19.78
N LEU A 573 -31.50 5.61 18.69
CA LEU A 573 -31.79 7.02 18.45
C LEU A 573 -32.50 7.64 19.67
N GLU A 574 -33.55 6.96 20.16
CA GLU A 574 -34.36 7.40 21.28
C GLU A 574 -33.53 7.48 22.59
N GLN A 575 -32.62 6.52 22.81
CA GLN A 575 -31.71 6.54 23.95
C GLN A 575 -30.68 7.67 23.84
N ILE A 576 -30.11 7.91 22.66
CA ILE A 576 -29.15 8.99 22.43
C ILE A 576 -29.81 10.35 22.66
N GLU A 577 -31.04 10.56 22.18
CA GLU A 577 -31.79 11.80 22.41
C GLU A 577 -32.13 12.01 23.88
N SER A 578 -32.40 10.94 24.63
CA SER A 578 -32.68 11.01 26.07
C SER A 578 -31.41 11.28 26.90
N LEU A 579 -30.29 10.64 26.58
CA LEU A 579 -29.04 10.74 27.35
C LEU A 579 -28.24 12.00 26.99
N TYR A 580 -28.21 12.34 25.69
CA TYR A 580 -27.38 13.40 25.12
C TYR A 580 -28.21 14.33 24.21
N PRO A 581 -29.20 15.06 24.75
CA PRO A 581 -30.22 15.78 23.96
C PRO A 581 -29.64 16.87 23.03
N ARG A 582 -28.42 17.35 23.28
CA ARG A 582 -27.75 18.34 22.43
C ARG A 582 -26.94 17.73 21.29
N LEU A 583 -26.64 16.43 21.32
CA LEU A 583 -25.67 15.80 20.43
C LEU A 583 -26.14 15.76 18.98
N LEU A 584 -27.23 15.03 18.68
CA LEU A 584 -27.73 14.92 17.31
C LEU A 584 -28.16 16.27 16.72
N PRO A 585 -28.90 17.14 17.44
CA PRO A 585 -29.22 18.48 16.92
C PRO A 585 -27.99 19.37 16.72
N GLY A 586 -26.97 19.22 17.57
CA GLY A 586 -25.73 19.99 17.48
C GLY A 586 -24.87 19.57 16.29
N LEU A 587 -24.74 18.26 16.05
CA LEU A 587 -24.04 17.71 14.88
C LEU A 587 -24.77 18.03 13.58
N ARG A 588 -26.10 17.91 13.55
CA ARG A 588 -26.94 18.20 12.37
C ARG A 588 -26.80 19.63 11.85
N LYS A 589 -26.47 20.59 12.71
CA LYS A 589 -26.30 22.01 12.34
C LYS A 589 -24.93 22.31 11.72
N GLN A 590 -23.98 21.39 11.78
CA GLN A 590 -22.61 21.66 11.32
C GLN A 590 -22.50 21.54 9.81
N PRO A 591 -21.88 22.52 9.11
CA PRO A 591 -21.72 22.48 7.66
C PRO A 591 -20.79 21.36 7.17
N GLY A 592 -19.98 20.78 8.06
CA GLY A 592 -19.10 19.64 7.78
C GLY A 592 -19.79 18.28 7.84
N VAL A 593 -21.03 18.19 8.34
CA VAL A 593 -21.78 16.93 8.45
C VAL A 593 -22.75 16.82 7.27
N GLY A 594 -22.58 15.79 6.45
CA GLY A 594 -23.49 15.49 5.33
C GLY A 594 -24.72 14.73 5.82
N PHE A 595 -24.48 13.63 6.52
CA PHE A 595 -25.53 12.86 7.18
C PHE A 595 -24.98 12.05 8.36
N MET A 596 -25.87 11.61 9.22
CA MET A 596 -25.59 10.68 10.32
C MET A 596 -26.45 9.42 10.17
N LEU A 597 -25.88 8.24 10.34
CA LEU A 597 -26.63 7.00 10.52
C LEU A 597 -26.74 6.66 12.01
N VAL A 598 -27.97 6.47 12.46
CA VAL A 598 -28.34 6.02 13.80
C VAL A 598 -29.38 4.91 13.70
N ARG A 599 -29.52 4.09 14.75
CA ARG A 599 -30.51 3.00 14.79
C ARG A 599 -31.66 3.36 15.71
N SER A 600 -32.88 3.47 15.20
CA SER A 600 -34.10 3.67 15.96
C SER A 600 -34.72 2.34 16.37
N GLU A 601 -35.26 2.27 17.60
CA GLU A 601 -36.05 1.12 18.05
C GLU A 601 -37.36 0.95 17.26
N ARG A 602 -37.91 2.06 16.77
CA ARG A 602 -39.20 2.10 16.06
C ARG A 602 -39.05 1.93 14.55
N HIS A 603 -38.02 2.54 13.98
CA HIS A 603 -37.88 2.68 12.53
C HIS A 603 -36.65 1.98 11.93
N GLY A 604 -35.86 1.27 12.76
CA GLY A 604 -34.65 0.60 12.30
C GLY A 604 -33.57 1.59 11.89
N ALA A 605 -32.96 1.41 10.72
CA ALA A 605 -31.86 2.27 10.28
C ALA A 605 -32.36 3.65 9.79
N VAL A 606 -31.92 4.73 10.44
CA VAL A 606 -32.34 6.11 10.17
C VAL A 606 -31.14 6.97 9.79
N VAL A 607 -31.26 7.66 8.67
CA VAL A 607 -30.26 8.60 8.16
C VAL A 607 -30.75 10.02 8.35
N ILE A 608 -30.03 10.81 9.12
CA ILE A 608 -30.38 12.19 9.48
C ILE A 608 -29.43 13.13 8.75
N GLY A 609 -29.97 13.93 7.83
CA GLY A 609 -29.25 15.01 7.14
C GLY A 609 -29.59 16.38 7.72
N PRO A 610 -28.97 17.47 7.22
CA PRO A 610 -29.24 18.83 7.68
C PRO A 610 -30.72 19.22 7.50
N HIS A 611 -31.31 18.89 6.34
CA HIS A 611 -32.64 19.34 5.92
C HIS A 611 -33.68 18.23 5.74
N GLY A 612 -33.38 17.01 6.17
CA GLY A 612 -34.31 15.90 6.07
C GLY A 612 -33.79 14.62 6.72
N THR A 613 -34.63 13.59 6.69
CA THR A 613 -34.38 12.30 7.29
C THR A 613 -34.84 11.21 6.33
N ARG A 614 -34.06 10.13 6.19
CA ARG A 614 -34.43 8.95 5.42
C ARG A 614 -34.46 7.71 6.31
N TYR A 615 -35.56 6.96 6.22
CA TYR A 615 -35.78 5.70 6.92
C TYR A 615 -35.48 4.55 5.96
N LEU A 616 -34.38 3.82 6.17
CA LEU A 616 -33.86 2.85 5.19
C LEU A 616 -34.66 1.54 5.14
N ASP A 617 -35.45 1.24 6.18
CA ASP A 617 -36.27 0.02 6.22
C ASP A 617 -37.63 0.19 5.55
N SER A 618 -38.27 1.35 5.71
CA SER A 618 -39.52 1.70 5.02
C SER A 618 -39.31 2.40 3.67
N ASN A 619 -38.07 2.79 3.36
CA ASN A 619 -37.70 3.64 2.23
C ASN A 619 -38.48 4.97 2.19
N LEU A 620 -38.85 5.50 3.36
CA LEU A 620 -39.53 6.79 3.52
C LEU A 620 -38.51 7.93 3.63
N VAL A 621 -38.78 9.06 3.01
CA VAL A 621 -38.00 10.31 3.14
C VAL A 621 -38.90 11.42 3.66
N GLU A 622 -38.43 12.13 4.68
CA GLU A 622 -39.03 13.35 5.21
C GLU A 622 -38.12 14.54 4.94
N GLY A 623 -38.64 15.59 4.28
CA GLY A 623 -37.83 16.73 3.85
C GLY A 623 -36.95 16.39 2.66
N VAL A 624 -35.68 16.80 2.69
CA VAL A 624 -34.69 16.53 1.63
C VAL A 624 -33.98 15.21 1.90
N ASP A 625 -33.90 14.31 0.91
CA ASP A 625 -33.19 13.04 1.03
C ASP A 625 -31.69 13.27 1.30
N PRO A 626 -31.16 12.90 2.49
CA PRO A 626 -29.76 13.10 2.83
C PRO A 626 -28.78 12.31 1.96
N LEU A 627 -29.23 11.22 1.34
CA LEU A 627 -28.37 10.31 0.57
C LEU A 627 -28.36 10.60 -0.94
N ALA A 628 -29.28 11.44 -1.44
CA ALA A 628 -29.40 11.74 -2.86
C ALA A 628 -28.08 12.26 -3.51
N PRO A 629 -27.26 13.11 -2.84
CA PRO A 629 -26.01 13.59 -3.43
C PRO A 629 -24.92 12.53 -3.61
N PHE A 630 -25.04 11.37 -2.96
CA PHE A 630 -23.98 10.37 -2.87
C PHE A 630 -24.12 9.21 -3.87
N GLY A 631 -25.08 9.32 -4.79
CA GLY A 631 -25.31 8.33 -5.84
C GLY A 631 -26.36 7.26 -5.50
N PRO A 632 -26.76 6.45 -6.49
CA PRO A 632 -27.94 5.59 -6.39
C PRO A 632 -27.79 4.43 -5.39
N ASN A 633 -26.57 3.97 -5.15
CA ASN A 633 -26.28 2.86 -4.24
C ASN A 633 -26.03 3.32 -2.79
N ALA A 634 -26.03 4.63 -2.49
CA ALA A 634 -25.73 5.15 -1.16
C ALA A 634 -26.61 4.52 -0.08
N ALA A 635 -27.92 4.40 -0.32
CA ALA A 635 -28.85 3.77 0.62
C ALA A 635 -28.54 2.27 0.86
N ARG A 636 -28.11 1.54 -0.18
CA ARG A 636 -27.69 0.13 -0.06
C ARG A 636 -26.44 0.01 0.81
N HIS A 637 -25.44 0.86 0.57
CA HIS A 637 -24.17 0.86 1.30
C HIS A 637 -24.35 1.22 2.77
N VAL A 638 -25.10 2.28 3.06
CA VAL A 638 -25.40 2.70 4.44
C VAL A 638 -26.21 1.64 5.17
N LYS A 639 -27.19 1.01 4.50
CA LYS A 639 -27.97 -0.09 5.08
C LYS A 639 -27.12 -1.32 5.37
N ARG A 640 -26.17 -1.66 4.49
CA ARG A 640 -25.19 -2.73 4.74
C ARG A 640 -24.33 -2.41 5.95
N GLY A 641 -23.80 -1.19 6.06
CA GLY A 641 -23.03 -0.74 7.22
C GLY A 641 -23.79 -0.80 8.54
N ASP A 642 -25.10 -0.49 8.55
CA ASP A 642 -25.94 -0.60 9.75
C ASP A 642 -26.03 -2.03 10.30
N SER A 643 -25.88 -3.03 9.44
CA SER A 643 -25.94 -4.45 9.82
C SER A 643 -24.68 -4.96 10.50
N PHE A 644 -23.59 -4.20 10.49
CA PHE A 644 -22.32 -4.62 11.08
C PHE A 644 -22.37 -4.62 12.59
N GLU A 645 -21.80 -5.64 13.22
CA GLU A 645 -21.68 -5.76 14.67
C GLU A 645 -20.84 -4.61 15.27
N HIS A 646 -19.81 -4.21 14.54
CA HIS A 646 -18.87 -3.18 14.97
C HIS A 646 -19.28 -1.75 14.60
N VAL A 647 -20.47 -1.55 14.00
CA VAL A 647 -20.96 -0.22 13.66
C VAL A 647 -21.06 0.70 14.89
N ALA A 648 -20.76 1.97 14.71
CA ALA A 648 -20.81 2.96 15.78
C ALA A 648 -22.24 3.29 16.21
N ASP A 649 -22.40 3.87 17.40
CA ASP A 649 -23.69 4.39 17.86
C ASP A 649 -24.19 5.47 16.91
N ILE A 650 -23.26 6.34 16.49
CA ILE A 650 -23.49 7.34 15.44
C ILE A 650 -22.35 7.21 14.43
N MET A 651 -22.70 6.89 13.18
CA MET A 651 -21.80 7.00 12.04
C MET A 651 -22.07 8.34 11.36
N ILE A 652 -21.03 9.10 11.01
CA ILE A 652 -21.13 10.46 10.47
C ILE A 652 -20.38 10.52 9.16
N ASN A 653 -21.06 10.84 8.06
CA ASN A 653 -20.40 11.09 6.78
C ASN A 653 -20.19 12.61 6.61
N GLY A 654 -19.01 13.00 6.11
CA GLY A 654 -18.76 14.37 5.69
C GLY A 654 -19.79 14.87 4.68
N SER A 655 -20.00 16.19 4.66
CA SER A 655 -20.82 16.82 3.61
C SER A 655 -20.14 16.66 2.24
N PHE A 656 -20.94 16.67 1.17
CA PHE A 656 -20.41 16.60 -0.19
C PHE A 656 -20.91 17.81 -0.97
N ASP A 657 -19.97 18.55 -1.53
CA ASP A 657 -20.25 19.66 -2.43
C ASP A 657 -20.11 19.18 -3.89
N PRO A 658 -21.21 19.07 -4.66
CA PRO A 658 -21.17 18.57 -6.03
C PRO A 658 -20.50 19.54 -7.02
N ASP A 659 -20.41 20.84 -6.70
CA ASP A 659 -19.83 21.84 -7.61
C ASP A 659 -18.30 21.81 -7.55
N THR A 660 -17.74 21.58 -6.36
CA THR A 660 -16.29 21.52 -6.12
C THR A 660 -15.76 20.10 -5.98
N GLU A 661 -16.66 19.11 -5.93
CA GLU A 661 -16.41 17.72 -5.56
C GLU A 661 -15.77 17.53 -4.17
N GLU A 662 -15.80 18.57 -3.31
CA GLU A 662 -15.11 18.53 -2.03
C GLU A 662 -15.86 17.75 -0.95
N VAL A 663 -15.09 17.03 -0.13
CA VAL A 663 -15.56 16.33 1.06
C VAL A 663 -14.67 16.71 2.27
N PRO A 664 -15.23 17.15 3.40
CA PRO A 664 -14.44 17.45 4.58
C PRO A 664 -14.01 16.17 5.30
N ALA A 665 -12.69 16.01 5.43
CA ALA A 665 -12.12 14.98 6.29
C ALA A 665 -12.43 15.27 7.77
N MET A 666 -12.85 14.28 8.53
CA MET A 666 -12.99 14.33 9.99
C MET A 666 -11.62 14.33 10.69
N GLU A 667 -10.54 14.11 9.93
CA GLU A 667 -9.15 14.19 10.34
C GLU A 667 -8.42 15.31 9.58
N GLU A 668 -7.20 15.64 10.02
CA GLU A 668 -6.36 16.63 9.35
C GLU A 668 -5.69 16.05 8.09
N LEU A 669 -6.49 15.70 7.09
CA LEU A 669 -6.07 15.19 5.77
C LEU A 669 -6.80 15.98 4.68
N VAL A 670 -6.08 16.49 3.69
CA VAL A 670 -6.69 17.27 2.59
C VAL A 670 -7.21 16.39 1.46
N GLY A 671 -6.56 15.25 1.22
CA GLY A 671 -7.14 14.12 0.51
C GLY A 671 -7.65 13.13 1.55
N SER A 672 -8.83 12.56 1.37
CA SER A 672 -9.40 11.61 2.32
C SER A 672 -10.32 10.60 1.64
N HIS A 673 -10.52 9.47 2.29
CA HIS A 673 -11.40 8.40 1.85
C HIS A 673 -12.10 7.74 3.06
N GLY A 674 -12.87 6.70 2.83
CA GLY A 674 -13.58 5.91 3.85
C GLY A 674 -15.03 6.25 4.10
N GLY A 675 -15.56 7.26 3.42
CA GLY A 675 -16.99 7.54 3.40
C GLY A 675 -17.52 7.61 1.96
N LEU A 676 -18.60 8.37 1.79
CA LEU A 676 -19.22 8.66 0.50
C LEU A 676 -18.93 10.11 0.07
N GLY A 677 -18.95 10.33 -1.24
CA GLY A 677 -18.85 11.65 -1.87
C GLY A 677 -17.53 11.85 -2.61
N GLY A 678 -17.55 12.66 -3.67
CA GLY A 678 -16.41 12.86 -4.57
C GLY A 678 -15.94 11.57 -5.23
N THR A 679 -14.64 11.47 -5.51
CA THR A 679 -14.05 10.37 -6.27
C THR A 679 -13.62 9.16 -5.43
N GLN A 680 -13.75 9.20 -4.10
CA GLN A 680 -13.25 8.14 -3.21
C GLN A 680 -13.89 6.75 -3.40
N ALA A 681 -15.14 6.69 -3.85
CA ALA A 681 -15.87 5.44 -4.05
C ALA A 681 -15.79 4.91 -5.49
N ARG A 682 -14.95 5.52 -6.34
CA ARG A 682 -14.84 5.22 -7.79
C ARG A 682 -13.42 4.76 -8.19
N PRO A 683 -12.92 3.63 -7.67
CA PRO A 683 -11.67 3.03 -8.12
C PRO A 683 -11.77 2.45 -9.55
N PHE A 684 -10.63 2.00 -10.07
CA PHE A 684 -10.53 1.38 -11.40
C PHE A 684 -9.90 -0.01 -11.33
N VAL A 685 -10.06 -0.77 -12.41
CA VAL A 685 -9.21 -1.91 -12.74
C VAL A 685 -8.84 -1.88 -14.23
N LEU A 686 -7.54 -1.99 -14.50
CA LEU A 686 -6.89 -2.11 -15.79
C LEU A 686 -6.39 -3.55 -15.94
N PHE A 687 -6.89 -4.27 -16.95
CA PHE A 687 -6.66 -5.71 -17.08
C PHE A 687 -6.60 -6.14 -18.56
N PRO A 688 -6.07 -7.34 -18.88
CA PRO A 688 -5.89 -7.80 -20.25
C PRO A 688 -7.18 -7.73 -21.06
N ALA A 689 -7.12 -7.14 -22.25
CA ALA A 689 -8.29 -6.85 -23.07
C ALA A 689 -9.01 -8.13 -23.55
N GLU A 690 -8.29 -9.24 -23.67
CA GLU A 690 -8.82 -10.55 -24.07
C GLU A 690 -9.65 -11.25 -22.99
N TRP A 691 -9.61 -10.79 -21.73
CA TRP A 691 -10.37 -11.41 -20.64
C TRP A 691 -11.85 -11.04 -20.67
N ALA A 692 -12.68 -11.82 -19.98
CA ALA A 692 -14.10 -11.51 -19.82
C ALA A 692 -14.30 -10.22 -19.02
N ALA A 693 -15.27 -9.40 -19.44
CA ALA A 693 -15.63 -8.14 -18.78
C ALA A 693 -16.93 -8.32 -18.00
N PRO A 694 -17.10 -7.59 -16.89
CA PRO A 694 -18.42 -7.42 -16.30
C PRO A 694 -19.37 -6.73 -17.29
N GLU A 695 -20.55 -7.32 -17.50
CA GLU A 695 -21.64 -6.69 -18.25
C GLU A 695 -22.39 -5.64 -17.41
N LYS A 696 -22.35 -5.82 -16.08
CA LYS A 696 -22.96 -4.92 -15.10
C LYS A 696 -21.87 -4.21 -14.29
N PRO A 697 -22.15 -2.99 -13.78
CA PRO A 697 -21.23 -2.32 -12.87
C PRO A 697 -20.96 -3.18 -11.63
N ILE A 698 -19.70 -3.30 -11.25
CA ILE A 698 -19.28 -3.98 -10.02
C ILE A 698 -19.57 -3.07 -8.83
N VAL A 699 -20.30 -3.58 -7.83
CA VAL A 699 -20.66 -2.82 -6.62
C VAL A 699 -20.25 -3.60 -5.36
N GLY A 700 -19.20 -3.12 -4.71
CA GLY A 700 -18.60 -3.68 -3.51
C GLY A 700 -17.35 -4.52 -3.79
N ALA A 701 -16.45 -4.58 -2.81
CA ALA A 701 -15.17 -5.29 -2.96
C ALA A 701 -15.35 -6.81 -3.11
N GLU A 702 -16.42 -7.37 -2.56
CA GLU A 702 -16.75 -8.81 -2.65
C GLU A 702 -17.05 -9.23 -4.10
N GLU A 703 -17.75 -8.38 -4.86
CA GLU A 703 -18.04 -8.65 -6.28
C GLU A 703 -16.77 -8.54 -7.13
N MET A 704 -15.90 -7.57 -6.83
CA MET A 704 -14.59 -7.44 -7.47
C MET A 704 -13.70 -8.65 -7.20
N HIS A 705 -13.72 -9.19 -5.97
CA HIS A 705 -13.03 -10.44 -5.62
C HIS A 705 -13.50 -11.61 -6.48
N ALA A 706 -14.81 -11.78 -6.66
CA ALA A 706 -15.37 -12.84 -7.49
C ALA A 706 -14.84 -12.75 -8.95
N TRP A 707 -14.74 -11.55 -9.51
CA TRP A 707 -14.15 -11.33 -10.84
C TRP A 707 -12.65 -11.68 -10.89
N MET A 708 -11.86 -11.27 -9.89
CA MET A 708 -10.44 -11.61 -9.83
C MET A 708 -10.21 -13.12 -9.73
N ARG A 709 -11.03 -13.82 -8.93
CA ARG A 709 -11.00 -15.30 -8.88
C ARG A 709 -11.38 -15.92 -10.21
N ARG A 710 -12.39 -15.38 -10.90
CA ARG A 710 -12.80 -15.85 -12.22
C ARG A 710 -11.68 -15.70 -13.24
N TRP A 711 -10.98 -14.57 -13.27
CA TRP A 711 -9.83 -14.39 -14.16
C TRP A 711 -8.69 -15.39 -13.89
N LEU A 712 -8.45 -15.73 -12.62
CA LEU A 712 -7.51 -16.80 -12.26
C LEU A 712 -7.99 -18.17 -12.77
N ALA A 713 -9.27 -18.50 -12.56
CA ALA A 713 -9.87 -19.74 -13.03
C ALA A 713 -9.80 -19.87 -14.57
N ASP A 714 -10.22 -18.82 -15.28
CA ASP A 714 -10.22 -18.73 -16.75
C ASP A 714 -8.79 -18.77 -17.32
N SER A 715 -7.79 -18.35 -16.53
CA SER A 715 -6.36 -18.48 -16.87
C SER A 715 -5.78 -19.87 -16.63
N GLY A 716 -6.58 -20.84 -16.18
CA GLY A 716 -6.18 -22.24 -15.98
C GLY A 716 -5.86 -22.64 -14.54
N HIS A 717 -6.09 -21.76 -13.56
CA HIS A 717 -5.94 -22.10 -12.13
C HIS A 717 -7.20 -22.77 -11.59
N ALA A 718 -7.35 -24.07 -11.86
CA ALA A 718 -8.56 -24.86 -11.57
C ALA A 718 -9.02 -24.82 -10.10
N ASP A 719 -8.12 -24.58 -9.15
CA ASP A 719 -8.47 -24.46 -7.74
C ASP A 719 -9.39 -23.27 -7.43
N PHE A 720 -9.41 -22.25 -8.30
CA PHE A 720 -10.33 -21.11 -8.21
C PHE A 720 -11.68 -21.34 -8.91
N ALA A 721 -11.80 -22.35 -9.78
CA ALA A 721 -13.03 -22.63 -10.53
C ALA A 721 -14.17 -23.26 -9.69
N LYS A 722 -13.87 -23.70 -8.45
CA LYS A 722 -14.83 -24.38 -7.56
C LYS A 722 -15.77 -23.44 -6.79
N THR A 723 -15.69 -22.13 -7.00
CA THR A 723 -16.60 -21.17 -6.36
C THR A 723 -17.86 -21.02 -7.22
N GLU A 724 -19.02 -21.30 -6.63
CA GLU A 724 -20.32 -21.19 -7.27
C GLU A 724 -20.54 -19.81 -7.89
N ASP A 725 -21.34 -19.79 -8.95
CA ASP A 725 -21.72 -18.63 -9.76
C ASP A 725 -22.15 -17.43 -8.87
N PRO A 726 -21.49 -16.26 -8.98
CA PRO A 726 -21.83 -15.07 -8.18
C PRO A 726 -23.26 -14.56 -8.42
N ALA A 727 -23.96 -15.06 -9.45
CA ALA A 727 -25.36 -14.75 -9.71
C ALA A 727 -26.36 -15.46 -8.76
N LYS A 728 -25.90 -16.34 -7.85
CA LYS A 728 -26.76 -17.09 -6.93
C LYS A 728 -26.57 -16.61 -5.48
N PRO A 729 -27.62 -16.13 -4.78
CA PRO A 729 -27.50 -15.84 -3.37
C PRO A 729 -27.15 -17.13 -2.60
N PRO A 730 -26.31 -17.07 -1.57
CA PRO A 730 -25.90 -18.25 -0.82
C PRO A 730 -27.14 -18.97 -0.26
N SER A 731 -27.32 -20.23 -0.65
CA SER A 731 -28.39 -21.06 -0.11
C SER A 731 -28.03 -21.46 1.31
N GLY A 732 -28.64 -20.79 2.29
CA GLY A 732 -28.72 -21.25 3.67
C GLY A 732 -27.81 -20.50 4.64
N SER A 733 -28.29 -19.38 5.18
CA SER A 733 -27.86 -18.94 6.51
C SER A 733 -28.42 -19.91 7.55
N PRO A 734 -27.63 -20.55 8.42
CA PRO A 734 -28.18 -21.10 9.65
C PRO A 734 -28.53 -19.91 10.54
N SER A 735 -29.83 -19.62 10.65
CA SER A 735 -30.36 -18.67 11.61
C SER A 735 -29.95 -19.09 13.03
N ARG A 736 -28.93 -18.45 13.59
CA ARG A 736 -28.62 -18.53 15.02
C ARG A 736 -28.88 -17.17 15.66
N PHE A 737 -30.16 -16.83 15.77
CA PHE A 737 -30.64 -15.95 16.83
C PHE A 737 -31.40 -16.82 17.83
N PRO A 738 -30.93 -16.97 19.08
CA PRO A 738 -31.81 -17.37 20.16
C PRO A 738 -32.71 -16.17 20.46
N LEU A 739 -33.97 -16.24 20.02
CA LEU A 739 -35.04 -15.40 20.56
C LEU A 739 -35.13 -15.66 22.06
N ALA A 740 -34.65 -14.71 22.86
CA ALA A 740 -34.88 -14.70 24.30
C ALA A 740 -36.36 -14.41 24.57
N GLN A 741 -37.17 -15.47 24.61
CA GLN A 741 -38.52 -15.40 25.17
C GLN A 741 -38.41 -15.18 26.68
N ALA A 742 -38.75 -13.97 27.12
CA ALA A 742 -39.00 -13.65 28.51
C ALA A 742 -40.12 -14.54 29.06
N ARG A 743 -39.78 -15.52 29.90
CA ARG A 743 -40.74 -16.19 30.78
C ARG A 743 -40.80 -15.43 32.09
N ALA A 744 -41.88 -14.67 32.25
CA ALA A 744 -42.37 -14.26 33.56
C ALA A 744 -42.60 -15.51 34.42
N ARG A 745 -41.96 -15.59 35.59
CA ARG A 745 -42.39 -16.50 36.65
C ARG A 745 -42.53 -15.75 37.96
N ASP A 746 -43.81 -15.71 38.33
CA ASP A 746 -44.45 -15.32 39.55
C ASP A 746 -43.67 -15.65 40.84
N ARG A 747 -43.70 -14.69 41.77
CA ARG A 747 -43.36 -14.87 43.17
C ARG A 747 -44.49 -15.66 43.84
N ARG A 748 -44.21 -16.83 44.43
CA ARG A 748 -44.88 -17.27 45.67
C ARG A 748 -43.93 -18.01 46.61
N SER A 749 -44.22 -17.76 47.86
CA SER A 749 -43.57 -18.04 49.14
C SER A 749 -43.48 -19.52 49.56
N THR A 750 -42.82 -19.72 50.71
CA THR A 750 -42.70 -20.94 51.55
C THR A 750 -41.61 -21.91 51.08
N GLY A 751 -40.72 -22.44 51.91
CA GLY A 751 -40.47 -22.34 53.34
C GLY A 751 -39.59 -23.52 53.76
N SER A 752 -38.60 -23.23 54.60
CA SER A 752 -37.90 -24.13 55.55
C SER A 752 -37.06 -25.35 55.09
N THR A 753 -36.00 -25.56 55.89
CA THR A 753 -35.22 -26.77 56.21
C THR A 753 -34.03 -27.19 55.33
N SER A 754 -32.83 -26.89 55.86
CA SER A 754 -31.55 -27.64 55.81
C SER A 754 -31.70 -29.11 56.30
N PRO A 755 -30.64 -29.96 56.39
CA PRO A 755 -29.22 -29.75 56.09
C PRO A 755 -28.52 -30.91 55.31
N GLY A 756 -27.31 -30.62 54.82
CA GLY A 756 -26.34 -31.56 54.26
C GLY A 756 -25.06 -30.84 53.86
#